data_AF-A0A8T4VUJ7-F1
#
_entry.id   AF-A0A8T4VUJ7-F1
#
_cell.length_a   1.000
_cell.length_b   1.000
_cell.length_c   1.000
_cell.angle_alpha   90.00
_cell.angle_beta   90.00
_cell.angle_gamma   90.00
#
_symmetry.space_group_name_H-M   'P 1'
#
loop_
_entity.id
_entity.type
_entity.pdbx_description
1 polymer ?
#
loop_
_entity_poly.entity_id
_entity_poly.type
_entity_poly.pdbx_seq_one_letter_code
_entity_poly.pdbx_strand_id
1 'polypeptide(L)'
;MKKILALMITFSLIYMCTITSGMRILKNNDEIKCCSVSPSDSSSITNEFSQLPSIFSKYITDSNQNDITEITLPWIDKQSDILEWWIRIEYNNELFEKKVPVNISDFKDKFLKHPEYGERVSFNVDEDAENDIEVIAGFYWSVIKDVDGNDVKSLEKRIRVRQLETGDYVQDQDGDMQVWSELHVNYGLIKKEVHSFSLIEVMQNRLQQFSNLSVRFNQFKNRLSSFQELLSCFPIDYYHPVSAADSDHFVLGAGYRSPLGEDIPRYAEKRFSFARSELFGPSIFQHQMDPGSSKGKGVFEVLYGFSAYREGSTSPSYDIAFSIEFNPAVSLRTKYIPSGGQLYYYFDENSQQNSETAITFTSNILSGIAEDIELTLVFDEINGALGKTGRWMKFDTEIIGDHELLGGKFEYEASHIFDVGVIVNSPLFEEKIELIHIPKQVDISWDLDFSVMTTPLFHAHAEGFINLSMSSSLGRINVFFPKTDDELEDQIFIDVPQGLPADIRIDAATTLHVDLSDLQNSANYVYGDIQHTCSDDIDCIRAFLPDESTPIIKVTEIPADSEVRGRLHWNKLEGYAEMWRGSLGPDDPVEINLEYKEFSIHDVLTIRNGHIKTRFRLSENGHFFFDTTEGIFGNDLTVSNTVSGDGLSLFVHEISADDLQADWNIDTSGDSLKINDLHLGGMIDVMNGLILNLQYQGKSTSLNMDWYIGQTGSFQVQLDQEDDLTIDFNDFALNSTDFDFGGSITISDTVKFDMSWDLKQGLGSDQGSIDPGYFAVNKYNDDAILKDLSFYVTYQDQYGISITLSNLQFYLNLEWWKGDRLLPYIWLDYEVSADDFDIDLLWTNQNGETKWYDHVEEW
;
A
#
# COMPACT_ATOMS: atom_id res chain seq x y z
N MET A 1 -10.99 3.76 -11.59
CA MET A 1 -11.49 4.10 -10.24
C MET A 1 -11.10 3.05 -9.21
N LYS A 2 -11.46 1.76 -9.36
CA LYS A 2 -10.99 0.67 -8.47
C LYS A 2 -9.47 0.41 -8.43
N LYS A 3 -8.69 0.96 -9.38
CA LYS A 3 -7.20 0.93 -9.36
C LYS A 3 -6.56 2.07 -8.55
N ILE A 4 -7.31 3.15 -8.27
CA ILE A 4 -6.92 4.20 -7.30
C ILE A 4 -7.03 3.68 -5.86
N LEU A 5 -7.73 2.56 -5.69
CA LEU A 5 -7.96 1.82 -4.45
C LEU A 5 -6.73 1.03 -3.97
N ALA A 6 -5.85 0.59 -4.88
CA ALA A 6 -4.55 0.01 -4.48
C ALA A 6 -3.65 1.04 -3.78
N LEU A 7 -3.76 2.31 -4.19
CA LEU A 7 -3.16 3.44 -3.47
C LEU A 7 -3.77 3.59 -2.07
N MET A 8 -5.01 3.14 -1.86
CA MET A 8 -5.71 3.18 -0.57
C MET A 8 -5.23 2.11 0.43
N ILE A 9 -4.48 1.10 -0.02
CA ILE A 9 -3.82 0.10 0.84
C ILE A 9 -2.69 0.78 1.62
N THR A 10 -1.94 1.66 0.95
CA THR A 10 -1.02 2.60 1.60
C THR A 10 -1.79 3.54 2.51
N PHE A 11 -2.97 4.04 2.09
CA PHE A 11 -3.83 4.84 2.98
C PHE A 11 -4.24 4.07 4.23
N SER A 12 -4.52 2.77 4.21
CA SER A 12 -5.00 2.03 5.39
C SER A 12 -3.93 1.91 6.47
N LEU A 13 -2.66 1.70 6.07
CA LEU A 13 -1.50 1.77 6.96
C LEU A 13 -1.19 3.23 7.39
N ILE A 14 -1.37 4.22 6.50
CA ILE A 14 -1.35 5.66 6.83
C ILE A 14 -2.45 6.03 7.83
N TYR A 15 -3.65 5.44 7.71
CA TYR A 15 -4.82 5.77 8.51
C TYR A 15 -4.70 5.19 9.91
N MET A 16 -4.18 3.96 10.04
CA MET A 16 -3.66 3.45 11.30
C MET A 16 -2.72 4.46 11.98
N CYS A 17 -1.84 5.10 11.20
CA CYS A 17 -0.93 6.11 11.70
C CYS A 17 -1.62 7.44 12.04
N THR A 18 -2.71 7.83 11.37
CA THR A 18 -3.49 9.03 11.71
C THR A 18 -4.28 8.88 13.03
N ILE A 19 -4.82 7.70 13.33
CA ILE A 19 -5.52 7.40 14.60
C ILE A 19 -4.58 7.60 15.79
N THR A 20 -3.37 7.07 15.69
CA THR A 20 -2.35 7.12 16.75
C THR A 20 -1.59 8.45 16.79
N SER A 21 -1.38 9.12 15.65
CA SER A 21 -0.61 10.37 15.55
C SER A 21 -1.42 11.65 15.75
N GLY A 22 -2.74 11.63 15.49
CA GLY A 22 -3.64 12.76 15.81
C GLY A 22 -3.54 13.20 17.27
N MET A 23 -3.14 12.29 18.17
CA MET A 23 -2.94 12.55 19.60
C MET A 23 -1.56 13.16 19.95
N ARG A 24 -0.57 13.10 19.06
CA ARG A 24 0.78 13.69 19.28
C ARG A 24 0.77 15.22 19.12
N ILE A 25 -0.05 15.73 18.20
CA ILE A 25 -0.14 17.17 17.85
C ILE A 25 -0.63 18.03 19.04
N LEU A 26 -1.43 17.47 19.96
CA LEU A 26 -1.91 18.18 21.15
C LEU A 26 -0.81 18.60 22.13
N LYS A 27 0.39 17.98 22.08
CA LYS A 27 1.49 18.30 23.00
C LYS A 27 2.36 19.47 22.54
N ASN A 28 2.44 19.72 21.23
CA ASN A 28 3.29 20.78 20.67
C ASN A 28 2.61 22.16 20.63
N ASN A 29 1.28 22.22 20.82
CA ASN A 29 0.54 23.49 20.85
C ASN A 29 0.83 24.36 22.09
N ASP A 30 1.48 23.85 23.14
CA ASP A 30 1.90 24.65 24.30
C ASP A 30 3.20 25.47 24.03
N GLU A 31 3.89 25.30 22.89
CA GLU A 31 5.15 26.04 22.57
C GLU A 31 5.06 27.08 21.44
N ILE A 32 3.95 27.21 20.70
CA ILE A 32 3.83 28.21 19.63
C ILE A 32 3.27 29.54 20.16
N LYS A 33 4.15 30.32 20.81
CA LYS A 33 3.90 31.75 21.05
C LYS A 33 4.28 32.57 19.80
N CYS A 34 3.26 33.06 19.11
CA CYS A 34 3.22 34.28 18.31
C CYS A 34 4.48 34.65 17.50
N CYS A 35 4.55 34.20 16.25
CA CYS A 35 5.21 34.96 15.20
C CYS A 35 4.17 35.40 14.16
N SER A 36 3.72 36.64 14.30
CA SER A 36 2.96 37.35 13.27
C SER A 36 3.86 37.57 12.05
N VAL A 37 3.56 36.91 10.93
CA VAL A 37 4.10 37.25 9.62
C VAL A 37 3.01 37.97 8.82
N SER A 38 3.31 39.21 8.46
CA SER A 38 2.47 40.09 7.64
C SER A 38 2.27 39.53 6.22
N PRO A 39 1.13 39.81 5.55
CA PRO A 39 0.86 39.30 4.22
C PRO A 39 1.53 40.19 3.16
N SER A 40 2.32 39.59 2.28
CA SER A 40 2.61 40.16 0.96
C SER A 40 2.77 39.07 -0.08
N ASP A 41 1.85 39.09 -1.04
CA ASP A 41 1.94 38.61 -2.42
C ASP A 41 2.10 37.10 -2.68
N SER A 42 0.97 36.37 -2.61
CA SER A 42 0.71 35.15 -3.40
C SER A 42 -0.79 34.87 -3.54
N SER A 43 -1.55 35.84 -4.06
CA SER A 43 -2.96 35.62 -4.42
C SER A 43 -3.09 35.09 -5.84
N SER A 44 -3.05 33.76 -6.00
CA SER A 44 -3.72 33.04 -7.10
C SER A 44 -3.60 31.51 -7.05
N ILE A 45 -2.77 30.92 -6.18
CA ILE A 45 -2.56 29.45 -6.16
C ILE A 45 -3.21 28.75 -4.94
N THR A 46 -3.60 29.49 -3.90
CA THR A 46 -4.14 28.93 -2.65
C THR A 46 -5.65 28.61 -2.66
N ASN A 47 -6.38 28.92 -3.73
CA ASN A 47 -7.83 28.70 -3.79
C ASN A 47 -8.26 27.38 -4.47
N GLU A 48 -7.35 26.65 -5.10
CA GLU A 48 -7.69 25.37 -5.77
C GLU A 48 -7.52 24.17 -4.83
N PHE A 49 -6.58 24.23 -3.88
CA PHE A 49 -6.42 23.19 -2.84
C PHE A 49 -7.53 23.19 -1.78
N SER A 50 -8.26 24.30 -1.60
CA SER A 50 -9.39 24.38 -0.66
C SER A 50 -10.69 23.76 -1.19
N GLN A 51 -10.71 23.31 -2.45
CA GLN A 51 -11.87 22.66 -3.07
C GLN A 51 -11.75 21.13 -3.21
N LEU A 52 -10.59 20.55 -2.91
CA LEU A 52 -10.45 19.09 -2.83
C LEU A 52 -11.48 18.48 -1.84
N PRO A 53 -11.66 19.01 -0.61
CA PRO A 53 -12.68 18.50 0.30
C PRO A 53 -14.12 18.61 -0.24
N SER A 54 -14.41 19.60 -1.09
CA SER A 54 -15.76 19.84 -1.61
C SER A 54 -16.12 19.02 -2.86
N ILE A 55 -15.11 18.58 -3.61
CA ILE A 55 -15.27 17.64 -4.72
C ILE A 55 -15.41 16.22 -4.17
N PHE A 56 -14.60 15.86 -3.16
CA PHE A 56 -14.78 14.60 -2.43
C PHE A 56 -16.14 14.56 -1.72
N SER A 57 -16.54 15.62 -1.00
CA SER A 57 -17.84 15.64 -0.27
C SER A 57 -19.07 15.49 -1.17
N LYS A 58 -18.96 15.86 -2.45
CA LYS A 58 -20.08 15.77 -3.41
C LYS A 58 -20.23 14.40 -4.07
N TYR A 59 -19.17 13.58 -4.05
CA TYR A 59 -19.23 12.15 -4.42
C TYR A 59 -19.52 11.27 -3.19
N ILE A 60 -19.22 11.75 -1.98
CA ILE A 60 -19.48 11.11 -0.67
C ILE A 60 -20.97 11.08 -0.31
N THR A 61 -21.80 11.98 -0.84
CA THR A 61 -23.23 12.05 -0.44
C THR A 61 -24.12 10.89 -0.93
N ASP A 62 -23.65 10.05 -1.83
CA ASP A 62 -24.42 8.91 -2.36
C ASP A 62 -23.95 7.53 -1.83
N SER A 63 -22.85 7.47 -1.06
CA SER A 63 -22.49 6.26 -0.28
C SER A 63 -23.20 6.31 1.07
N ASN A 64 -23.88 5.21 1.44
CA ASN A 64 -24.40 5.04 2.80
C ASN A 64 -23.26 5.36 3.78
N GLN A 65 -23.43 6.39 4.61
CA GLN A 65 -22.50 6.61 5.72
C GLN A 65 -22.57 5.37 6.60
N ASN A 66 -21.47 4.64 6.72
CA ASN A 66 -21.34 3.63 7.76
C ASN A 66 -21.45 4.38 9.09
N ASP A 67 -22.44 4.02 9.91
CA ASP A 67 -22.69 4.62 11.21
C ASP A 67 -21.55 4.22 12.16
N ILE A 68 -20.45 4.97 12.14
CA ILE A 68 -19.39 4.81 13.14
C ILE A 68 -19.95 5.26 14.49
N THR A 69 -19.91 4.37 15.48
CA THR A 69 -20.46 4.68 16.80
C THR A 69 -19.67 5.79 17.49
N GLU A 70 -20.27 6.98 17.57
CA GLU A 70 -19.70 8.10 18.32
C GLU A 70 -19.59 7.74 19.81
N ILE A 71 -18.36 7.69 20.34
CA ILE A 71 -18.11 7.51 21.78
C ILE A 71 -18.58 8.77 22.51
N THR A 72 -19.83 8.77 22.94
CA THR A 72 -20.38 9.85 23.76
C THR A 72 -19.93 9.65 25.21
N LEU A 73 -18.98 10.47 25.66
CA LEU A 73 -18.56 10.45 27.05
C LEU A 73 -19.64 11.12 27.92
N PRO A 74 -20.15 10.43 28.94
CA PRO A 74 -21.26 10.95 29.71
C PRO A 74 -20.75 11.90 30.81
N TRP A 75 -20.02 12.96 30.46
CA TRP A 75 -19.43 13.83 31.48
C TRP A 75 -20.49 14.53 32.33
N ILE A 76 -20.43 14.34 33.64
CA ILE A 76 -21.19 15.14 34.58
C ILE A 76 -20.52 16.52 34.69
N ASP A 77 -21.05 17.52 33.99
CA ASP A 77 -20.64 18.92 34.13
C ASP A 77 -21.21 19.50 35.43
N LYS A 78 -20.62 19.12 36.57
CA LYS A 78 -20.98 19.61 37.91
C LYS A 78 -19.76 20.25 38.57
N GLN A 79 -19.94 21.47 39.10
CA GLN A 79 -18.95 22.12 39.98
C GLN A 79 -18.74 21.22 41.21
N SER A 80 -17.62 20.52 41.26
CA SER A 80 -17.38 19.44 42.23
C SER A 80 -16.76 19.91 43.55
N ASP A 81 -17.11 19.20 44.62
CA ASP A 81 -16.35 19.14 45.88
C ASP A 81 -14.92 18.57 45.64
N ILE A 82 -14.09 18.47 46.69
CA ILE A 82 -12.68 18.02 46.61
C ILE A 82 -12.50 16.68 45.86
N LEU A 83 -13.41 15.73 46.09
CA LEU A 83 -13.38 14.36 45.54
C LEU A 83 -14.81 13.84 45.38
N GLU A 84 -15.18 13.42 44.16
CA GLU A 84 -16.44 12.73 43.91
C GLU A 84 -16.23 11.46 43.10
N TRP A 85 -16.96 10.40 43.43
CA TRP A 85 -16.91 9.14 42.71
C TRP A 85 -18.33 8.67 42.43
N TRP A 86 -18.68 8.55 41.15
CA TRP A 86 -19.98 8.15 40.67
C TRP A 86 -19.92 6.79 39.97
N ILE A 87 -20.95 6.00 40.18
CA ILE A 87 -21.27 4.81 39.38
C ILE A 87 -22.56 5.10 38.62
N ARG A 88 -22.55 4.88 37.32
CA ARG A 88 -23.71 5.03 36.45
C ARG A 88 -23.96 3.76 35.67
N ILE A 89 -25.22 3.41 35.53
CA ILE A 89 -25.69 2.31 34.69
C ILE A 89 -26.74 2.90 33.77
N GLU A 90 -26.51 2.79 32.48
CA GLU A 90 -27.53 3.00 31.47
C GLU A 90 -28.02 1.62 31.05
N TYR A 91 -29.32 1.37 31.19
CA TYR A 91 -29.94 0.10 30.88
C TYR A 91 -31.21 0.38 30.07
N ASN A 92 -31.30 -0.11 28.84
CA ASN A 92 -32.43 0.11 27.94
C ASN A 92 -32.85 1.61 27.82
N ASN A 93 -31.87 2.51 27.71
CA ASN A 93 -32.03 3.99 27.71
C ASN A 93 -32.53 4.61 29.02
N GLU A 94 -32.58 3.86 30.12
CA GLU A 94 -32.83 4.40 31.45
C GLU A 94 -31.52 4.58 32.22
N LEU A 95 -31.34 5.76 32.82
CA LEU A 95 -30.12 6.13 33.55
C LEU A 95 -30.31 5.96 35.06
N PHE A 96 -29.47 5.12 35.65
CA PHE A 96 -29.36 4.89 37.09
C PHE A 96 -28.01 5.41 37.60
N GLU A 97 -28.00 6.29 38.59
CA GLU A 97 -26.77 6.88 39.15
C GLU A 97 -26.70 6.79 40.68
N LYS A 98 -25.54 6.44 41.22
CA LYS A 98 -25.26 6.44 42.67
C LYS A 98 -23.86 6.98 42.96
N LYS A 99 -23.76 7.87 43.95
CA LYS A 99 -22.49 8.39 44.48
C LYS A 99 -21.87 7.37 45.44
N VAL A 100 -20.61 7.01 45.23
CA VAL A 100 -19.85 6.18 46.16
C VAL A 100 -19.53 7.01 47.42
N PRO A 101 -19.80 6.51 48.63
CA PRO A 101 -19.51 7.25 49.87
C PRO A 101 -18.00 7.23 50.16
N VAL A 102 -17.25 8.17 49.59
CA VAL A 102 -15.81 8.33 49.81
C VAL A 102 -15.44 9.67 50.45
N ASN A 103 -14.52 9.62 51.42
CA ASN A 103 -13.86 10.78 52.03
C ASN A 103 -12.37 10.75 51.69
N ILE A 104 -11.72 11.91 51.58
CA ILE A 104 -10.29 12.03 51.27
C ILE A 104 -9.38 11.29 52.27
N SER A 105 -9.77 11.22 53.55
CA SER A 105 -9.06 10.44 54.56
C SER A 105 -9.13 8.94 54.29
N ASP A 106 -10.33 8.44 53.94
CA ASP A 106 -10.54 7.05 53.57
C ASP A 106 -9.85 6.69 52.25
N PHE A 107 -9.80 7.62 51.28
CA PHE A 107 -9.13 7.44 49.99
C PHE A 107 -7.66 7.07 50.15
N LYS A 108 -6.93 7.81 51.00
CA LYS A 108 -5.52 7.54 51.30
C LYS A 108 -5.31 6.27 52.10
N ASP A 109 -6.17 6.01 53.09
CA ASP A 109 -5.93 4.95 54.07
C ASP A 109 -6.48 3.58 53.67
N LYS A 110 -7.49 3.51 52.81
CA LYS A 110 -8.15 2.27 52.36
C LYS A 110 -7.92 2.00 50.88
N PHE A 111 -8.32 2.93 50.01
CA PHE A 111 -8.36 2.69 48.57
C PHE A 111 -6.94 2.60 47.98
N LEU A 112 -6.07 3.56 48.29
CA LEU A 112 -4.71 3.59 47.70
C LEU A 112 -3.78 2.43 48.11
N LYS A 113 -4.16 1.53 49.02
CA LYS A 113 -3.26 0.52 49.60
C LYS A 113 -3.41 -0.91 49.05
N HIS A 114 -4.60 -1.36 48.69
CA HIS A 114 -4.79 -2.76 48.31
C HIS A 114 -5.88 -2.93 47.23
N PRO A 115 -5.66 -3.77 46.22
CA PRO A 115 -6.59 -4.00 45.11
C PRO A 115 -7.93 -4.63 45.49
N GLU A 116 -8.02 -5.21 46.68
CA GLU A 116 -9.26 -5.83 47.19
C GLU A 116 -10.17 -4.86 47.96
N TYR A 117 -9.71 -3.64 48.28
CA TYR A 117 -10.58 -2.62 48.86
C TYR A 117 -11.39 -1.94 47.77
N GLY A 118 -12.63 -2.39 47.59
CA GLY A 118 -13.62 -1.75 46.72
C GLY A 118 -14.92 -1.49 47.48
N GLU A 119 -15.57 -0.38 47.15
CA GLU A 119 -16.92 -0.07 47.63
C GLU A 119 -17.95 -0.77 46.77
N ARG A 120 -19.01 -1.25 47.40
CA ARG A 120 -20.10 -1.95 46.74
C ARG A 120 -21.28 -1.03 46.61
N VAL A 121 -21.78 -0.90 45.39
CA VAL A 121 -22.97 -0.12 45.07
C VAL A 121 -23.93 -1.03 44.33
N SER A 122 -25.09 -1.28 44.94
CA SER A 122 -26.14 -2.11 44.35
C SER A 122 -27.17 -1.23 43.65
N PHE A 123 -27.73 -1.69 42.54
CA PHE A 123 -28.73 -1.02 41.72
C PHE A 123 -29.92 -1.92 41.51
N ASN A 124 -31.07 -1.30 41.35
CA ASN A 124 -32.31 -1.90 40.90
C ASN A 124 -32.55 -1.27 39.52
N VAL A 125 -32.52 -2.09 38.48
CA VAL A 125 -32.56 -1.65 37.07
C VAL A 125 -33.81 -2.14 36.34
N ASP A 126 -34.61 -3.01 36.95
CA ASP A 126 -35.89 -3.45 36.40
C ASP A 126 -37.08 -3.14 37.34
N GLU A 127 -38.28 -3.64 37.01
CA GLU A 127 -39.49 -3.33 37.79
C GLU A 127 -39.56 -4.06 39.15
N ASP A 128 -38.64 -4.99 39.42
CA ASP A 128 -38.59 -5.65 40.72
C ASP A 128 -38.14 -4.65 41.81
N ALA A 129 -38.25 -5.02 43.09
CA ALA A 129 -37.82 -4.14 44.19
C ALA A 129 -36.51 -4.62 44.85
N GLU A 130 -35.89 -5.63 44.27
CA GLU A 130 -34.65 -6.22 44.74
C GLU A 130 -33.47 -5.49 44.06
N ASN A 131 -32.24 -5.87 44.35
CA ASN A 131 -31.11 -5.27 43.64
C ASN A 131 -30.59 -6.31 42.66
N ASP A 132 -30.48 -5.94 41.40
CA ASP A 132 -30.20 -6.87 40.30
C ASP A 132 -28.72 -6.83 39.96
N ILE A 133 -28.12 -5.63 40.07
CA ILE A 133 -26.72 -5.38 39.71
C ILE A 133 -25.95 -4.85 40.92
N GLU A 134 -24.77 -5.40 41.16
CA GLU A 134 -23.79 -4.85 42.08
C GLU A 134 -22.52 -4.46 41.34
N VAL A 135 -22.11 -3.21 41.53
CA VAL A 135 -20.84 -2.68 41.07
C VAL A 135 -19.88 -2.56 42.25
N ILE A 136 -18.72 -3.19 42.14
CA ILE A 136 -17.61 -3.08 43.08
C ILE A 136 -16.53 -2.22 42.43
N ALA A 137 -16.26 -1.06 43.01
CA ALA A 137 -15.33 -0.08 42.46
C ALA A 137 -14.19 0.20 43.45
N GLY A 138 -12.94 0.10 42.98
CA GLY A 138 -11.71 0.25 43.76
C GLY A 138 -10.69 1.13 43.06
N PHE A 139 -9.79 1.75 43.82
CA PHE A 139 -8.74 2.63 43.27
C PHE A 139 -7.44 2.55 44.07
N TYR A 140 -6.37 1.98 43.52
CA TYR A 140 -5.14 1.65 44.26
C TYR A 140 -3.85 2.01 43.52
N TRP A 141 -2.73 2.06 44.25
CA TRP A 141 -1.41 2.11 43.63
C TRP A 141 -1.06 0.75 43.03
N SER A 142 -0.66 0.74 41.76
CA SER A 142 -0.06 -0.42 41.11
C SER A 142 1.21 -0.02 40.37
N VAL A 143 1.83 -0.99 39.72
CA VAL A 143 3.06 -0.81 38.94
C VAL A 143 2.80 -1.35 37.55
N ILE A 144 3.05 -0.52 36.54
CA ILE A 144 3.02 -0.91 35.13
C ILE A 144 4.39 -0.67 34.50
N LYS A 145 4.61 -1.26 33.32
CA LYS A 145 5.85 -1.09 32.57
C LYS A 145 5.75 0.07 31.60
N ASP A 146 6.73 0.97 31.60
CA ASP A 146 6.88 1.98 30.54
C ASP A 146 7.38 1.37 29.22
N VAL A 147 7.67 2.25 28.25
CA VAL A 147 8.19 1.88 26.92
C VAL A 147 9.53 1.15 27.04
N ASP A 148 10.37 1.55 27.99
CA ASP A 148 11.71 0.99 28.23
C ASP A 148 11.68 -0.27 29.12
N GLY A 149 10.50 -0.72 29.56
CA GLY A 149 10.34 -1.87 30.45
C GLY A 149 10.63 -1.59 31.93
N ASN A 150 10.79 -0.33 32.32
CA ASN A 150 10.97 0.08 33.71
C ASN A 150 9.64 0.04 34.48
N ASP A 151 9.73 -0.23 35.77
CA ASP A 151 8.58 -0.15 36.68
C ASP A 151 8.20 1.31 36.93
N VAL A 152 6.99 1.68 36.52
CA VAL A 152 6.41 3.01 36.78
C VAL A 152 5.22 2.87 37.71
N LYS A 153 5.20 3.74 38.71
CA LYS A 153 4.08 3.85 39.65
C LYS A 153 2.85 4.34 38.89
N SER A 154 1.74 3.62 39.04
CA SER A 154 0.48 3.90 38.36
C SER A 154 -0.69 3.89 39.34
N LEU A 155 -1.75 4.60 38.97
CA LEU A 155 -3.04 4.51 39.64
C LEU A 155 -3.92 3.56 38.86
N GLU A 156 -4.46 2.57 39.54
CA GLU A 156 -5.31 1.55 38.95
C GLU A 156 -6.72 1.63 39.53
N LYS A 157 -7.67 1.82 38.61
CA LYS A 157 -9.09 1.73 38.85
C LYS A 157 -9.54 0.31 38.52
N ARG A 158 -10.21 -0.32 39.48
CA ARG A 158 -10.83 -1.63 39.31
C ARG A 158 -12.33 -1.48 39.37
N ILE A 159 -13.01 -2.02 38.39
CA ILE A 159 -14.47 -2.04 38.33
C ILE A 159 -14.88 -3.48 38.08
N ARG A 160 -15.75 -3.98 38.93
CA ARG A 160 -16.33 -5.30 38.77
C ARG A 160 -17.83 -5.16 38.82
N VAL A 161 -18.51 -5.70 37.83
CA VAL A 161 -19.97 -5.71 37.77
C VAL A 161 -20.43 -7.15 37.86
N ARG A 162 -21.45 -7.40 38.69
CA ARG A 162 -22.06 -8.72 38.81
C ARG A 162 -23.56 -8.62 39.00
N GLN A 163 -24.27 -9.60 38.47
CA GLN A 163 -25.69 -9.79 38.79
C GLN A 163 -25.79 -10.48 40.16
N LEU A 164 -26.73 -10.03 41.00
CA LEU A 164 -26.92 -10.56 42.35
C LEU A 164 -27.82 -11.80 42.34
N GLU A 165 -27.41 -12.85 43.05
CA GLU A 165 -28.18 -14.11 43.15
C GLU A 165 -29.49 -13.99 43.97
N THR A 166 -29.70 -12.85 44.62
CA THR A 166 -30.81 -12.63 45.54
C THR A 166 -32.00 -11.90 44.93
N GLY A 167 -31.85 -11.34 43.72
CA GLY A 167 -32.95 -10.84 42.87
C GLY A 167 -33.27 -11.87 41.78
N ASP A 168 -34.39 -11.72 41.07
CA ASP A 168 -34.50 -12.39 39.77
C ASP A 168 -33.35 -11.87 38.89
N TYR A 169 -32.75 -12.71 38.04
CA TYR A 169 -31.76 -12.19 37.07
C TYR A 169 -32.44 -11.11 36.24
N VAL A 170 -31.70 -10.07 35.84
CA VAL A 170 -32.18 -9.01 34.93
C VAL A 170 -33.01 -9.67 33.82
N GLN A 171 -34.32 -9.38 33.80
CA GLN A 171 -35.29 -10.19 33.06
C GLN A 171 -35.08 -10.14 31.53
N ASP A 172 -34.50 -9.04 31.05
CA ASP A 172 -34.14 -8.82 29.66
C ASP A 172 -32.61 -8.89 29.53
N GLN A 173 -32.12 -10.15 29.44
CA GLN A 173 -30.70 -10.49 29.32
C GLN A 173 -30.07 -9.99 28.01
N ASP A 174 -30.92 -9.63 27.04
CA ASP A 174 -30.55 -9.10 25.73
C ASP A 174 -30.70 -7.56 25.66
N GLY A 175 -30.88 -6.89 26.81
CA GLY A 175 -30.99 -5.43 26.88
C GLY A 175 -29.64 -4.71 26.71
N ASP A 176 -29.66 -3.48 26.18
CA ASP A 176 -28.46 -2.65 26.13
C ASP A 176 -28.04 -2.24 27.54
N MET A 177 -26.76 -2.41 27.88
CA MET A 177 -26.22 -2.05 29.19
C MET A 177 -24.83 -1.42 29.08
N GLN A 178 -24.72 -0.21 29.62
CA GLN A 178 -23.48 0.53 29.72
C GLN A 178 -23.21 0.91 31.18
N VAL A 179 -22.02 0.58 31.70
CA VAL A 179 -21.65 0.90 33.09
C VAL A 179 -20.45 1.82 33.12
N TRP A 180 -20.58 2.95 33.82
CA TRP A 180 -19.52 3.93 33.99
C TRP A 180 -19.04 4.06 35.44
N SER A 181 -17.74 3.82 35.57
CA SER A 181 -16.83 4.32 36.57
C SER A 181 -16.44 5.79 36.42
N GLU A 182 -16.96 6.78 37.15
CA GLU A 182 -16.48 8.19 37.05
C GLU A 182 -15.83 8.70 38.36
N LEU A 183 -14.60 9.23 38.27
CA LEU A 183 -13.88 9.84 39.40
C LEU A 183 -13.53 11.30 39.07
N HIS A 184 -14.05 12.23 39.86
CA HIS A 184 -13.79 13.66 39.75
C HIS A 184 -12.90 14.09 40.91
N VAL A 185 -11.77 14.73 40.60
CA VAL A 185 -10.80 15.16 41.61
C VAL A 185 -10.49 16.64 41.41
N ASN A 186 -10.77 17.46 42.41
CA ASN A 186 -10.42 18.86 42.44
C ASN A 186 -9.12 19.07 43.25
N TYR A 187 -7.99 18.91 42.56
CA TYR A 187 -6.66 18.98 43.17
C TYR A 187 -6.31 20.38 43.70
N GLY A 188 -6.84 21.44 43.08
CA GLY A 188 -6.65 22.82 43.55
C GLY A 188 -7.09 23.01 45.01
N LEU A 189 -8.14 22.31 45.44
CA LEU A 189 -8.61 22.32 46.82
C LEU A 189 -7.75 21.45 47.76
N ILE A 190 -7.17 20.34 47.27
CA ILE A 190 -6.26 19.46 48.03
C ILE A 190 -4.95 20.20 48.36
N LYS A 191 -4.40 20.96 47.41
CA LYS A 191 -3.15 21.72 47.58
C LYS A 191 -3.25 22.79 48.67
N LYS A 192 -4.43 23.40 48.87
CA LYS A 192 -4.68 24.41 49.90
C LYS A 192 -4.80 23.84 51.32
N GLU A 193 -5.32 22.63 51.49
CA GLU A 193 -5.36 21.97 52.81
C GLU A 193 -3.97 21.62 53.35
N VAL A 194 -3.01 21.30 52.48
CA VAL A 194 -1.63 20.96 52.87
C VAL A 194 -0.79 22.20 53.23
N HIS A 195 -1.21 23.40 52.80
CA HIS A 195 -0.49 24.66 53.05
C HIS A 195 -1.14 25.60 54.07
N SER A 196 -2.26 25.21 54.69
CA SER A 196 -2.97 26.03 55.69
C SER A 196 -2.92 25.46 57.11
N PHE A 197 -1.81 24.81 57.49
CA PHE A 197 -1.36 24.77 58.89
C PHE A 197 -0.01 25.47 59.05
N SER A 198 0.02 26.73 58.61
CA SER A 198 0.96 27.71 59.13
C SER A 198 0.63 27.97 60.60
N LEU A 199 1.27 27.21 61.49
CA LEU A 199 1.37 27.47 62.94
C LEU A 199 1.84 28.92 63.24
N ILE A 200 2.30 29.65 62.22
CA ILE A 200 2.83 31.01 62.28
C ILE A 200 1.72 32.06 62.16
N GLU A 201 0.63 31.86 61.43
CA GLU A 201 -0.47 32.85 61.33
C GLU A 201 -1.40 32.84 62.55
N VAL A 202 -1.62 31.67 63.17
CA VAL A 202 -2.29 31.56 64.48
C VAL A 202 -1.40 32.12 65.61
N MET A 203 -0.07 32.00 65.49
CA MET A 203 0.86 32.62 66.44
C MET A 203 1.05 34.13 66.20
N GLN A 204 1.00 34.65 64.98
CA GLN A 204 1.14 36.08 64.69
C GLN A 204 -0.10 36.89 65.14
N ASN A 205 -1.30 36.31 65.01
CA ASN A 205 -2.53 36.90 65.58
C ASN A 205 -2.61 36.80 67.11
N ARG A 206 -1.89 35.85 67.74
CA ARG A 206 -1.71 35.81 69.22
C ARG A 206 -0.53 36.64 69.73
N LEU A 207 0.53 36.85 68.94
CA LEU A 207 1.72 37.64 69.33
C LEU A 207 1.44 39.16 69.34
N GLN A 208 0.47 39.64 68.56
CA GLN A 208 -0.03 41.01 68.68
C GLN A 208 -0.93 41.25 69.92
N GLN A 209 -1.42 40.19 70.57
CA GLN A 209 -2.22 40.27 71.81
C GLN A 209 -1.41 40.01 73.09
N PHE A 210 -0.11 39.72 72.99
CA PHE A 210 0.81 39.52 74.14
C PHE A 210 1.96 40.53 74.22
N SER A 211 1.80 41.72 73.63
CA SER A 211 2.76 42.83 73.77
C SER A 211 2.78 43.49 75.15
N ASN A 212 2.03 42.98 76.13
CA ASN A 212 2.07 43.46 77.52
C ASN A 212 2.04 42.29 78.50
N LEU A 213 3.19 41.68 78.80
CA LEU A 213 3.52 41.05 80.10
C LEU A 213 4.95 40.49 80.04
N SER A 214 5.91 41.41 80.16
CA SER A 214 7.26 41.07 80.59
C SER A 214 7.21 40.54 82.04
N VAL A 215 8.08 39.55 82.32
CA VAL A 215 8.36 38.96 83.65
C VAL A 215 7.44 37.79 84.08
N ARG A 216 7.73 36.56 83.63
CA ARG A 216 7.67 35.25 84.38
C ARG A 216 7.51 34.01 83.48
N PHE A 217 8.46 33.74 82.59
CA PHE A 217 8.41 32.60 81.66
C PHE A 217 9.01 31.27 82.18
N ASN A 218 9.27 31.08 83.49
CA ASN A 218 10.07 29.90 83.91
C ASN A 218 9.52 29.03 85.05
N GLN A 219 8.24 29.13 85.46
CA GLN A 219 7.79 28.35 86.64
C GLN A 219 6.40 27.67 86.58
N PHE A 220 5.73 27.57 85.42
CA PHE A 220 4.42 26.89 85.35
C PHE A 220 4.36 25.77 84.30
N LYS A 221 5.38 24.90 84.29
CA LYS A 221 5.45 23.73 83.42
C LYS A 221 4.51 22.60 83.83
N ASN A 222 4.06 22.49 85.08
CA ASN A 222 3.54 21.19 85.55
C ASN A 222 2.32 21.34 86.44
N ARG A 223 1.14 21.67 85.89
CA ARG A 223 -0.15 21.30 86.51
C ARG A 223 -1.29 21.19 85.49
N LEU A 224 -1.65 19.92 85.27
CA LEU A 224 -3.02 19.40 85.30
C LEU A 224 -4.02 19.92 84.24
N SER A 225 -4.40 19.14 83.21
CA SER A 225 -5.13 17.86 83.26
C SER A 225 -6.56 17.92 83.84
N SER A 226 -7.29 19.00 83.56
CA SER A 226 -8.74 19.08 83.78
C SER A 226 -9.37 20.17 82.91
N PHE A 227 -9.44 19.92 81.60
CA PHE A 227 -10.39 20.60 80.70
C PHE A 227 -11.05 19.57 79.77
N GLN A 228 -11.37 18.40 80.35
CA GLN A 228 -12.45 17.56 79.88
C GLN A 228 -13.75 18.38 79.92
N GLU A 229 -14.59 18.17 78.91
CA GLU A 229 -16.06 18.17 79.02
C GLU A 229 -16.89 19.45 78.82
N LEU A 230 -16.34 20.59 78.36
CA LEU A 230 -17.17 21.82 78.26
C LEU A 230 -17.31 22.52 76.91
N LEU A 231 -17.08 21.90 75.75
CA LEU A 231 -17.50 22.51 74.46
C LEU A 231 -18.09 21.51 73.45
N SER A 232 -18.83 20.52 73.94
CA SER A 232 -19.97 19.96 73.20
C SER A 232 -21.12 20.98 73.23
N CYS A 233 -21.01 22.03 72.42
CA CYS A 233 -22.04 22.98 72.05
C CYS A 233 -21.38 23.89 71.02
N PHE A 234 -21.66 23.73 69.74
CA PHE A 234 -22.08 24.82 68.83
C PHE A 234 -22.47 24.21 67.46
N PRO A 235 -23.48 24.78 66.79
CA PRO A 235 -24.29 24.12 65.78
C PRO A 235 -23.73 24.25 64.36
N ILE A 236 -24.40 23.52 63.47
CA ILE A 236 -24.40 23.57 62.00
C ILE A 236 -24.47 25.02 61.45
N ASP A 237 -23.94 25.15 60.21
CA ASP A 237 -24.00 26.26 59.24
C ASP A 237 -22.94 27.39 59.35
N TYR A 238 -22.00 27.43 58.42
CA TYR A 238 -22.20 27.96 57.06
C TYR A 238 -21.02 27.55 56.17
N TYR A 239 -21.31 26.78 55.12
CA TYR A 239 -20.41 26.65 53.97
C TYR A 239 -20.20 28.04 53.38
N HIS A 240 -18.95 28.50 53.34
CA HIS A 240 -18.56 29.51 52.36
C HIS A 240 -18.25 28.78 51.05
N PRO A 241 -18.94 29.07 49.94
CA PRO A 241 -18.52 28.57 48.64
C PRO A 241 -17.12 29.14 48.38
N VAL A 242 -16.14 28.26 48.27
CA VAL A 242 -14.81 28.64 47.78
C VAL A 242 -15.01 29.14 46.37
N SER A 243 -14.62 30.39 46.09
CA SER A 243 -14.77 30.98 44.77
C SER A 243 -14.02 30.14 43.73
N ALA A 244 -14.66 29.92 42.58
CA ALA A 244 -14.25 29.13 41.42
C ALA A 244 -12.98 29.65 40.68
N ALA A 245 -11.95 30.07 41.40
CA ALA A 245 -10.77 30.73 40.86
C ALA A 245 -9.45 29.96 41.08
N ASP A 246 -9.47 28.73 41.61
CA ASP A 246 -8.25 27.94 41.89
C ASP A 246 -8.54 26.42 41.88
N SER A 247 -9.00 25.85 40.75
CA SER A 247 -9.38 24.43 40.66
C SER A 247 -8.76 23.73 39.46
N ASP A 248 -7.46 23.43 39.53
CA ASP A 248 -6.92 22.33 38.74
C ASP A 248 -7.73 21.07 39.10
N HIS A 249 -8.44 20.50 38.13
CA HIS A 249 -9.26 19.31 38.34
C HIS A 249 -9.13 18.34 37.18
N PHE A 250 -9.36 17.07 37.44
CA PHE A 250 -9.42 16.05 36.40
C PHE A 250 -10.59 15.11 36.63
N VAL A 251 -11.08 14.55 35.54
CA VAL A 251 -12.14 13.55 35.49
C VAL A 251 -11.59 12.31 34.82
N LEU A 252 -11.88 11.15 35.40
CA LEU A 252 -11.52 9.85 34.86
C LEU A 252 -12.75 8.94 34.76
N GLY A 253 -13.07 8.54 33.54
CA GLY A 253 -14.07 7.56 33.18
C GLY A 253 -13.46 6.21 32.81
N ALA A 254 -14.01 5.12 33.35
CA ALA A 254 -13.75 3.78 32.84
C ALA A 254 -15.04 2.97 32.92
N GLY A 255 -15.43 2.34 31.82
CA GLY A 255 -16.66 1.56 31.76
C GLY A 255 -16.59 0.37 30.81
N TYR A 256 -17.73 -0.29 30.63
CA TYR A 256 -17.95 -1.22 29.53
C TYR A 256 -19.37 -1.04 28.98
N ARG A 257 -19.59 -1.51 27.75
CA ARG A 257 -20.88 -1.58 27.07
C ARG A 257 -21.12 -3.02 26.58
N SER A 258 -22.34 -3.48 26.79
CA SER A 258 -22.93 -4.69 26.21
C SER A 258 -24.10 -4.21 25.35
N PRO A 259 -24.00 -4.27 24.02
CA PRO A 259 -25.01 -3.69 23.14
C PRO A 259 -26.33 -4.47 23.18
N LEU A 260 -27.40 -3.84 22.68
CA LEU A 260 -28.72 -4.46 22.56
C LEU A 260 -28.63 -5.76 21.75
N GLY A 261 -29.22 -6.83 22.27
CA GLY A 261 -29.20 -8.18 21.69
C GLY A 261 -28.11 -9.09 22.26
N GLU A 262 -27.22 -8.59 23.12
CA GLU A 262 -26.13 -9.36 23.72
C GLU A 262 -26.35 -9.72 25.19
N ASP A 263 -25.89 -10.91 25.59
CA ASP A 263 -25.97 -11.41 26.97
C ASP A 263 -25.24 -10.46 27.94
N ILE A 264 -26.00 -9.75 28.78
CA ILE A 264 -25.43 -8.94 29.87
C ILE A 264 -24.58 -9.84 30.78
N PRO A 265 -23.29 -9.52 31.01
CA PRO A 265 -22.41 -10.37 31.79
C PRO A 265 -22.94 -10.55 33.22
N ARG A 266 -23.06 -11.80 33.66
CA ARG A 266 -23.26 -12.13 35.09
C ARG A 266 -22.09 -11.65 35.94
N TYR A 267 -20.91 -11.60 35.33
CA TYR A 267 -19.69 -11.08 35.92
C TYR A 267 -18.78 -10.53 34.83
N ALA A 268 -18.32 -9.30 35.02
CA ALA A 268 -17.25 -8.69 34.25
C ALA A 268 -16.30 -7.95 35.21
N GLU A 269 -15.00 -8.05 34.99
CA GLU A 269 -14.00 -7.26 35.71
C GLU A 269 -13.10 -6.51 34.74
N LYS A 270 -13.04 -5.20 34.94
CA LYS A 270 -12.16 -4.28 34.24
C LYS A 270 -11.14 -3.72 35.20
N ARG A 271 -9.88 -3.71 34.79
CA ARG A 271 -8.81 -2.96 35.44
C ARG A 271 -8.27 -1.93 34.46
N PHE A 272 -8.13 -0.71 34.93
CA PHE A 272 -7.61 0.40 34.15
C PHE A 272 -6.55 1.11 34.97
N SER A 273 -5.32 1.07 34.49
CA SER A 273 -4.16 1.67 35.12
C SER A 273 -3.68 2.83 34.26
N PHE A 274 -3.33 3.95 34.89
CA PHE A 274 -2.69 5.06 34.20
C PHE A 274 -1.44 5.51 34.96
N ALA A 275 -0.38 5.80 34.23
CA ALA A 275 0.90 6.24 34.77
C ALA A 275 1.38 7.54 34.12
N ARG A 276 2.26 8.28 34.80
CA ARG A 276 2.74 9.58 34.36
C ARG A 276 4.12 9.93 34.96
N SER A 277 4.71 11.01 34.44
CA SER A 277 5.74 11.87 35.04
C SER A 277 5.20 13.09 35.85
N GLU A 278 3.89 13.36 35.89
CA GLU A 278 3.17 14.45 36.59
C GLU A 278 1.71 13.94 36.94
N LEU A 279 0.61 14.69 37.18
CA LEU A 279 -0.78 14.11 37.41
C LEU A 279 -1.86 14.36 36.31
N PHE A 280 -2.07 15.60 35.89
CA PHE A 280 -2.94 16.12 34.81
C PHE A 280 -2.60 15.79 33.32
N GLY A 281 -1.98 14.67 33.01
CA GLY A 281 -1.57 14.39 31.61
C GLY A 281 -0.90 13.03 31.44
N PRO A 282 -1.60 11.94 31.82
CA PRO A 282 -1.06 10.58 31.81
C PRO A 282 -0.42 10.23 30.47
N SER A 283 0.67 9.47 30.52
CA SER A 283 1.44 9.09 29.32
C SER A 283 1.30 7.62 28.97
N ILE A 284 0.75 6.80 29.88
CA ILE A 284 0.54 5.37 29.67
C ILE A 284 -0.84 5.03 30.22
N PHE A 285 -1.64 4.36 29.40
CA PHE A 285 -2.92 3.77 29.76
C PHE A 285 -2.83 2.27 29.56
N GLN A 286 -3.03 1.48 30.61
CA GLN A 286 -3.07 0.03 30.52
C GLN A 286 -4.43 -0.46 30.96
N HIS A 287 -4.92 -1.49 30.29
CA HIS A 287 -6.14 -2.13 30.69
C HIS A 287 -6.04 -3.63 30.64
N GLN A 288 -6.83 -4.25 31.50
CA GLN A 288 -7.03 -5.68 31.53
C GLN A 288 -8.53 -5.93 31.65
N MET A 289 -9.04 -6.74 30.74
CA MET A 289 -10.43 -7.17 30.71
C MET A 289 -10.52 -8.65 31.09
N ASP A 290 -11.45 -8.97 31.98
CA ASP A 290 -11.90 -10.34 32.25
C ASP A 290 -13.41 -10.40 31.97
N PRO A 291 -13.83 -10.90 30.78
CA PRO A 291 -15.23 -10.94 30.36
C PRO A 291 -16.06 -11.97 31.13
N GLY A 292 -15.44 -12.78 32.00
CA GLY A 292 -16.16 -13.64 32.91
C GLY A 292 -17.11 -14.61 32.22
N SER A 293 -18.41 -14.46 32.49
CA SER A 293 -19.46 -15.30 31.90
C SER A 293 -19.69 -15.09 30.42
N SER A 294 -19.28 -13.93 29.88
CA SER A 294 -19.42 -13.58 28.47
C SER A 294 -18.22 -14.02 27.64
N LYS A 295 -17.18 -14.64 28.24
CA LYS A 295 -16.02 -15.12 27.48
C LYS A 295 -16.46 -16.03 26.31
N GLY A 296 -16.02 -15.67 25.11
CA GLY A 296 -16.31 -16.40 23.87
C GLY A 296 -17.75 -16.26 23.38
N LYS A 297 -18.48 -15.26 23.89
CA LYS A 297 -19.87 -14.95 23.51
C LYS A 297 -20.05 -13.45 23.31
N GLY A 298 -20.77 -13.09 22.26
CA GLY A 298 -21.28 -11.73 22.05
C GLY A 298 -20.22 -10.65 21.90
N VAL A 299 -20.68 -9.45 21.58
CA VAL A 299 -19.86 -8.24 21.54
C VAL A 299 -19.65 -7.67 22.94
N PHE A 300 -18.43 -7.25 23.24
CA PHE A 300 -18.12 -6.58 24.49
C PHE A 300 -17.17 -5.41 24.28
N GLU A 301 -17.60 -4.21 24.63
CA GLU A 301 -16.80 -3.01 24.43
C GLU A 301 -16.36 -2.40 25.75
N VAL A 302 -15.11 -1.95 25.79
CA VAL A 302 -14.48 -1.40 26.97
C VAL A 302 -14.18 0.08 26.75
N LEU A 303 -14.77 0.93 27.59
CA LEU A 303 -14.85 2.39 27.37
C LEU A 303 -13.94 3.21 28.29
N TYR A 304 -13.28 4.24 27.76
CA TYR A 304 -12.33 5.04 28.52
C TYR A 304 -12.47 6.53 28.24
N GLY A 305 -12.23 7.35 29.27
CA GLY A 305 -12.09 8.78 29.11
C GLY A 305 -11.24 9.41 30.21
N PHE A 306 -10.44 10.41 29.86
CA PHE A 306 -9.70 11.22 30.82
C PHE A 306 -9.65 12.67 30.35
N SER A 307 -10.08 13.59 31.21
CA SER A 307 -10.05 15.03 30.92
C SER A 307 -9.43 15.77 32.10
N ALA A 308 -8.55 16.73 31.84
CA ALA A 308 -7.90 17.53 32.86
C ALA A 308 -7.98 19.02 32.52
N TYR A 309 -8.30 19.84 33.51
CA TYR A 309 -8.52 21.27 33.39
C TYR A 309 -7.49 22.01 34.24
N ARG A 310 -6.88 23.05 33.66
CA ARG A 310 -6.02 23.99 34.39
C ARG A 310 -6.86 25.14 34.96
N GLU A 311 -6.34 25.76 36.02
CA GLU A 311 -6.91 26.92 36.72
C GLU A 311 -7.65 27.92 35.79
N GLY A 312 -8.95 28.11 36.03
CA GLY A 312 -9.76 29.11 35.35
C GLY A 312 -10.18 28.78 33.91
N SER A 313 -9.82 27.60 33.38
CA SER A 313 -10.21 27.15 32.04
C SER A 313 -11.53 26.37 32.06
N THR A 314 -12.39 26.66 31.08
CA THR A 314 -13.59 25.87 30.75
C THR A 314 -13.31 24.81 29.68
N SER A 315 -12.16 24.89 29.00
CA SER A 315 -11.70 23.89 28.06
C SER A 315 -10.65 22.99 28.72
N PRO A 316 -10.66 21.68 28.45
CA PRO A 316 -9.67 20.75 28.99
C PRO A 316 -8.28 21.07 28.42
N SER A 317 -7.28 21.04 29.28
CA SER A 317 -5.85 21.09 28.93
C SER A 317 -5.29 19.77 28.43
N TYR A 318 -6.04 18.69 28.65
CA TYR A 318 -5.75 17.35 28.16
C TYR A 318 -7.10 16.62 28.12
N ASP A 319 -7.43 16.00 26.99
CA ASP A 319 -8.71 15.32 26.80
C ASP A 319 -8.52 14.13 25.86
N ILE A 320 -8.95 12.95 26.30
CA ILE A 320 -8.80 11.72 25.53
C ILE A 320 -9.97 10.77 25.81
N ALA A 321 -10.51 10.20 24.73
CA ALA A 321 -11.51 9.15 24.74
C ALA A 321 -11.11 8.03 23.78
N PHE A 322 -11.28 6.79 24.20
CA PHE A 322 -11.09 5.64 23.32
C PHE A 322 -11.87 4.45 23.85
N SER A 323 -12.12 3.47 22.99
CA SER A 323 -12.71 2.19 23.34
C SER A 323 -11.97 1.05 22.68
N ILE A 324 -12.13 -0.15 23.27
CA ILE A 324 -11.73 -1.40 22.63
C ILE A 324 -12.93 -2.35 22.65
N GLU A 325 -13.39 -2.74 21.49
CA GLU A 325 -14.41 -3.76 21.29
C GLU A 325 -13.80 -5.13 21.06
N PHE A 326 -14.44 -6.16 21.60
CA PHE A 326 -14.08 -7.57 21.44
C PHE A 326 -15.28 -8.34 20.92
N ASN A 327 -15.13 -9.01 19.78
CA ASN A 327 -16.17 -9.83 19.17
C ASN A 327 -15.62 -11.19 18.69
N PRO A 328 -15.89 -12.32 19.40
CA PRO A 328 -16.59 -12.38 20.66
C PRO A 328 -15.72 -11.91 21.83
N ALA A 329 -16.34 -11.67 23.00
CA ALA A 329 -15.62 -11.18 24.17
C ALA A 329 -14.44 -12.07 24.60
N VAL A 330 -13.26 -11.48 24.79
CA VAL A 330 -12.02 -12.19 25.16
C VAL A 330 -11.28 -11.51 26.31
N SER A 331 -10.57 -12.31 27.12
CA SER A 331 -9.68 -11.78 28.16
C SER A 331 -8.38 -11.30 27.51
N LEU A 332 -8.17 -10.00 27.46
CA LEU A 332 -6.96 -9.41 26.92
C LEU A 332 -6.45 -8.28 27.79
N ARG A 333 -5.12 -8.10 27.78
CA ARG A 333 -4.49 -6.92 28.34
C ARG A 333 -3.92 -6.08 27.21
N THR A 334 -4.12 -4.79 27.28
CA THR A 334 -3.82 -3.87 26.19
C THR A 334 -3.28 -2.59 26.80
N LYS A 335 -2.32 -1.95 26.12
CA LYS A 335 -1.62 -0.78 26.65
C LYS A 335 -1.47 0.25 25.54
N TYR A 336 -1.88 1.47 25.83
CA TYR A 336 -1.81 2.60 24.92
C TYR A 336 -0.90 3.69 25.49
N ILE A 337 0.02 4.19 24.67
CA ILE A 337 1.02 5.22 25.04
C ILE A 337 0.89 6.38 24.04
N PRO A 338 0.05 7.39 24.34
CA PRO A 338 -0.31 8.42 23.37
C PRO A 338 0.87 9.24 22.85
N SER A 339 1.88 9.49 23.68
CA SER A 339 3.01 10.33 23.28
C SER A 339 3.87 9.76 22.15
N GLY A 340 3.78 8.45 21.92
CA GLY A 340 4.45 7.77 20.81
C GLY A 340 3.48 7.01 19.91
N GLY A 341 2.16 7.22 20.04
CA GLY A 341 1.17 6.47 19.26
C GLY A 341 1.23 4.94 19.44
N GLN A 342 1.79 4.45 20.55
CA GLN A 342 2.06 3.01 20.68
C GLN A 342 0.87 2.25 21.26
N LEU A 343 0.49 1.16 20.61
CA LEU A 343 -0.55 0.25 21.06
C LEU A 343 0.00 -1.17 21.23
N TYR A 344 -0.21 -1.75 22.40
CA TYR A 344 0.24 -3.10 22.73
C TYR A 344 -0.96 -3.99 23.01
N TYR A 345 -0.90 -5.21 22.50
CA TYR A 345 -1.82 -6.30 22.82
C TYR A 345 -1.02 -7.42 23.49
N TYR A 346 -1.46 -7.86 24.66
CA TYR A 346 -0.83 -8.93 25.44
C TYR A 346 -1.80 -10.10 25.57
N PHE A 347 -1.36 -11.27 25.13
CA PHE A 347 -2.12 -12.50 25.18
C PHE A 347 -1.62 -13.39 26.32
N ASP A 348 -2.55 -14.13 26.92
CA ASP A 348 -2.29 -15.13 27.93
C ASP A 348 -3.20 -16.36 27.76
N GLU A 349 -3.12 -17.32 28.69
CA GLU A 349 -3.93 -18.55 28.64
C GLU A 349 -5.43 -18.26 28.69
N ASN A 350 -5.85 -17.16 29.33
CA ASN A 350 -7.25 -16.76 29.37
C ASN A 350 -7.69 -16.06 28.09
N SER A 351 -6.77 -15.58 27.25
CA SER A 351 -7.08 -15.06 25.91
C SER A 351 -7.49 -16.14 24.92
N GLN A 352 -7.28 -17.42 25.23
CA GLN A 352 -7.56 -18.50 24.28
C GLN A 352 -9.04 -18.55 23.87
N GLN A 353 -9.27 -18.60 22.56
CA GLN A 353 -10.58 -18.65 21.91
C GLN A 353 -10.49 -19.43 20.59
N ASN A 354 -11.39 -20.40 20.38
CA ASN A 354 -11.38 -21.31 19.22
C ASN A 354 -12.34 -20.87 18.10
N SER A 355 -12.66 -19.59 18.06
CA SER A 355 -13.49 -18.96 17.03
C SER A 355 -12.79 -17.72 16.53
N GLU A 356 -13.21 -17.24 15.37
CA GLU A 356 -12.79 -15.94 14.89
C GLU A 356 -13.02 -14.89 15.99
N THR A 357 -12.04 -14.01 16.18
CA THR A 357 -12.07 -12.96 17.19
C THR A 357 -11.58 -11.66 16.56
N ALA A 358 -12.48 -10.69 16.48
CA ALA A 358 -12.20 -9.32 16.10
C ALA A 358 -11.95 -8.45 17.34
N ILE A 359 -10.95 -7.57 17.25
CA ILE A 359 -10.57 -6.64 18.30
C ILE A 359 -10.46 -5.25 17.69
N THR A 360 -11.44 -4.41 17.98
CA THR A 360 -11.56 -3.07 17.37
C THR A 360 -11.10 -2.02 18.35
N PHE A 361 -10.10 -1.23 17.97
CA PHE A 361 -9.68 -0.04 18.68
C PHE A 361 -10.29 1.18 18.00
N THR A 362 -11.06 1.94 18.77
CA THR A 362 -11.68 3.18 18.33
C THR A 362 -11.17 4.31 19.22
N SER A 363 -10.76 5.43 18.63
CA SER A 363 -10.36 6.61 19.39
C SER A 363 -11.08 7.85 18.89
N ASN A 364 -11.72 8.55 19.81
CA ASN A 364 -12.35 9.83 19.56
C ASN A 364 -11.52 10.92 20.25
N ILE A 365 -10.75 11.66 19.46
CA ILE A 365 -10.07 12.85 19.96
C ILE A 365 -11.09 13.98 19.91
N LEU A 366 -11.62 14.40 21.07
CA LEU A 366 -12.58 15.51 21.18
C LEU A 366 -12.04 16.88 20.69
N SER A 367 -10.75 16.95 20.31
CA SER A 367 -10.14 18.09 19.63
C SER A 367 -9.00 17.63 18.70
N GLY A 368 -9.30 17.35 17.43
CA GLY A 368 -8.32 16.86 16.45
C GLY A 368 -8.89 16.66 15.04
N ILE A 369 -8.06 16.13 14.12
CA ILE A 369 -8.40 15.91 12.70
C ILE A 369 -8.75 14.42 12.42
N ALA A 370 -8.98 13.63 13.46
CA ALA A 370 -9.15 12.17 13.40
C ALA A 370 -10.40 11.73 14.21
N GLU A 371 -11.54 12.36 13.93
CA GLU A 371 -12.84 11.88 14.43
C GLU A 371 -13.26 10.65 13.60
N ASP A 372 -13.83 9.65 14.27
CA ASP A 372 -14.53 8.50 13.67
C ASP A 372 -13.67 7.57 12.80
N ILE A 373 -12.57 7.03 13.33
CA ILE A 373 -11.77 6.00 12.64
C ILE A 373 -11.56 4.80 13.56
N GLU A 374 -11.74 3.60 13.01
CA GLU A 374 -11.62 2.34 13.72
C GLU A 374 -10.54 1.44 13.09
N LEU A 375 -9.81 0.76 13.97
CA LEU A 375 -8.85 -0.27 13.58
C LEU A 375 -9.29 -1.61 14.18
N THR A 376 -9.57 -2.59 13.34
CA THR A 376 -9.95 -3.94 13.78
C THR A 376 -8.87 -4.94 13.42
N LEU A 377 -8.41 -5.69 14.44
CA LEU A 377 -7.57 -6.86 14.27
C LEU A 377 -8.43 -8.12 14.33
N VAL A 378 -8.41 -8.94 13.29
CA VAL A 378 -9.19 -10.17 13.15
C VAL A 378 -8.24 -11.37 13.25
N PHE A 379 -8.56 -12.30 14.14
CA PHE A 379 -7.83 -13.56 14.31
C PHE A 379 -8.77 -14.72 14.04
N ASP A 380 -8.42 -15.66 13.14
CA ASP A 380 -9.21 -16.88 12.89
C ASP A 380 -9.47 -17.68 14.18
N GLU A 381 -8.47 -17.75 15.05
CA GLU A 381 -8.58 -18.25 16.41
C GLU A 381 -7.41 -17.71 17.27
N ILE A 382 -7.65 -17.49 18.56
CA ILE A 382 -6.58 -17.27 19.54
C ILE A 382 -6.25 -18.62 20.18
N ASN A 383 -5.52 -19.46 19.46
CA ASN A 383 -5.22 -20.82 19.92
C ASN A 383 -4.16 -20.89 21.02
N GLY A 384 -3.82 -22.10 21.47
CA GLY A 384 -2.83 -22.31 22.54
C GLY A 384 -1.41 -21.83 22.23
N ALA A 385 -1.07 -21.56 20.96
CA ALA A 385 0.21 -20.96 20.59
C ALA A 385 0.19 -19.43 20.75
N LEU A 386 -0.94 -18.79 20.40
CA LEU A 386 -1.18 -17.36 20.53
C LEU A 386 -1.52 -16.94 21.97
N GLY A 387 -2.48 -17.63 22.60
CA GLY A 387 -2.90 -17.45 23.99
C GLY A 387 -1.95 -18.10 24.99
N LYS A 388 -0.64 -17.83 24.87
CA LYS A 388 0.38 -18.28 25.83
C LYS A 388 0.95 -17.08 26.58
N THR A 389 1.19 -17.24 27.88
CA THR A 389 1.82 -16.17 28.67
C THR A 389 3.12 -15.69 28.02
N GLY A 390 3.25 -14.37 27.85
CA GLY A 390 4.41 -13.71 27.24
C GLY A 390 4.27 -13.44 25.74
N ARG A 391 3.10 -13.69 25.17
CA ARG A 391 2.75 -13.35 23.78
C ARG A 391 2.26 -11.91 23.73
N TRP A 392 2.79 -11.14 22.80
CA TRP A 392 2.43 -9.75 22.60
C TRP A 392 2.75 -9.25 21.19
N MET A 393 2.01 -8.22 20.79
CA MET A 393 2.18 -7.40 19.59
C MET A 393 2.22 -5.93 20.01
N LYS A 394 3.04 -5.13 19.33
CA LYS A 394 3.21 -3.69 19.49
C LYS A 394 3.10 -3.07 18.11
N PHE A 395 2.28 -2.02 18.03
CA PHE A 395 2.16 -1.13 16.91
C PHE A 395 2.70 0.23 17.36
N ASP A 396 3.67 0.77 16.62
CA ASP A 396 4.31 2.06 16.82
C ASP A 396 4.16 2.88 15.54
N THR A 397 3.87 4.16 15.66
CA THR A 397 3.55 4.99 14.50
C THR A 397 4.19 6.34 14.66
N GLU A 398 4.93 6.77 13.65
CA GLU A 398 5.50 8.10 13.57
C GLU A 398 5.15 8.70 12.21
N ILE A 399 4.17 9.61 12.19
CA ILE A 399 4.01 10.50 11.02
C ILE A 399 5.23 11.43 10.99
N ILE A 400 5.96 11.41 9.88
CA ILE A 400 7.14 12.24 9.65
C ILE A 400 6.65 13.56 9.04
N GLY A 401 6.95 14.67 9.70
CA GLY A 401 6.93 16.01 9.10
C GLY A 401 5.74 16.89 9.46
N ASP A 402 6.04 18.11 9.91
CA ASP A 402 5.05 19.14 10.25
C ASP A 402 4.28 19.70 9.03
N HIS A 403 4.48 19.20 7.80
CA HIS A 403 3.90 19.79 6.56
C HIS A 403 3.64 18.84 5.37
N GLU A 404 3.96 17.54 5.44
CA GLU A 404 3.70 16.59 4.34
C GLU A 404 2.44 15.78 4.66
N LEU A 405 1.38 15.96 3.89
CA LEU A 405 0.03 15.44 4.19
C LEU A 405 -0.07 13.91 4.08
N LEU A 406 0.92 13.22 3.50
CA LEU A 406 0.80 11.82 3.04
C LEU A 406 2.08 10.97 3.21
N GLY A 407 3.01 11.36 4.11
CA GLY A 407 4.22 10.58 4.44
C GLY A 407 4.27 10.10 5.89
N GLY A 408 4.92 8.97 6.16
CA GLY A 408 5.03 8.46 7.53
C GLY A 408 5.84 7.18 7.71
N LYS A 409 5.93 6.76 8.97
CA LYS A 409 6.62 5.55 9.43
C LYS A 409 5.73 4.76 10.37
N PHE A 410 5.80 3.44 10.26
CA PHE A 410 5.14 2.48 11.13
C PHE A 410 6.17 1.42 11.55
N GLU A 411 6.23 1.12 12.85
CA GLU A 411 7.03 0.01 13.37
C GLU A 411 6.10 -0.99 14.05
N TYR A 412 6.16 -2.24 13.60
CA TYR A 412 5.55 -3.36 14.27
C TYR A 412 6.62 -4.19 14.96
N GLU A 413 6.36 -4.52 16.22
CA GLU A 413 7.17 -5.49 16.95
C GLU A 413 6.29 -6.52 17.61
N ALA A 414 6.74 -7.76 17.64
CA ALA A 414 6.04 -8.83 18.28
C ALA A 414 6.99 -9.87 18.87
N SER A 415 6.50 -10.51 19.92
CA SER A 415 7.19 -11.63 20.55
C SER A 415 7.36 -12.84 19.61
N HIS A 416 6.44 -13.01 18.65
CA HIS A 416 6.27 -14.19 17.81
C HIS A 416 5.70 -13.79 16.44
N ILE A 417 5.65 -14.74 15.51
CA ILE A 417 5.00 -14.56 14.21
C ILE A 417 3.49 -14.71 14.42
N PHE A 418 2.71 -13.82 13.82
CA PHE A 418 1.25 -13.77 13.90
C PHE A 418 0.64 -13.83 12.51
N ASP A 419 -0.52 -14.47 12.42
CA ASP A 419 -1.43 -14.39 11.28
C ASP A 419 -2.60 -13.51 11.72
N VAL A 420 -2.90 -12.45 10.98
CA VAL A 420 -3.88 -11.44 11.40
C VAL A 420 -4.53 -10.79 10.19
N GLY A 421 -5.86 -10.69 10.23
CA GLY A 421 -6.62 -9.79 9.39
C GLY A 421 -6.63 -8.39 10.00
N VAL A 422 -6.46 -7.37 9.16
CA VAL A 422 -6.49 -5.97 9.53
C VAL A 422 -7.63 -5.33 8.74
N ILE A 423 -8.59 -4.76 9.44
CA ILE A 423 -9.66 -3.96 8.84
C ILE A 423 -9.51 -2.53 9.34
N VAL A 424 -9.50 -1.59 8.40
CA VAL A 424 -9.48 -0.15 8.69
C VAL A 424 -10.81 0.41 8.22
N ASN A 425 -11.56 0.98 9.15
CA ASN A 425 -12.85 1.59 8.88
C ASN A 425 -12.77 3.11 9.12
N SER A 426 -13.27 3.88 8.16
CA SER A 426 -13.35 5.34 8.22
C SER A 426 -14.68 5.80 7.62
N PRO A 427 -15.10 7.07 7.82
CA PRO A 427 -16.35 7.55 7.25
C PRO A 427 -16.35 7.56 5.72
N LEU A 428 -15.18 7.35 5.10
CA LEU A 428 -14.95 7.42 3.66
C LEU A 428 -14.86 6.05 2.98
N PHE A 429 -14.39 5.02 3.69
CA PHE A 429 -14.19 3.67 3.17
C PHE A 429 -13.87 2.68 4.29
N GLU A 430 -14.12 1.40 4.01
CA GLU A 430 -13.61 0.25 4.75
C GLU A 430 -12.65 -0.55 3.85
N GLU A 431 -11.45 -0.85 4.35
CA GLU A 431 -10.46 -1.68 3.66
C GLU A 431 -10.07 -2.86 4.55
N LYS A 432 -10.07 -4.07 3.96
CA LYS A 432 -9.63 -5.30 4.62
C LYS A 432 -8.35 -5.81 3.97
N ILE A 433 -7.37 -6.11 4.81
CA ILE A 433 -6.07 -6.68 4.44
C ILE A 433 -5.82 -7.90 5.32
N GLU A 434 -5.50 -9.04 4.74
CA GLU A 434 -5.07 -10.23 5.48
C GLU A 434 -3.57 -10.42 5.31
N LEU A 435 -2.88 -10.55 6.45
CA LEU A 435 -1.44 -10.72 6.53
C LEU A 435 -1.14 -12.05 7.22
N ILE A 436 -0.46 -12.95 6.50
CA ILE A 436 -0.12 -14.28 6.99
C ILE A 436 1.39 -14.36 7.21
N HIS A 437 1.78 -14.90 8.37
CA HIS A 437 3.14 -15.02 8.88
C HIS A 437 3.88 -13.68 8.98
N ILE A 438 3.31 -12.71 9.71
CA ILE A 438 3.97 -11.41 9.93
C ILE A 438 5.30 -11.61 10.69
N PRO A 439 6.45 -11.15 10.13
CA PRO A 439 7.74 -11.16 10.79
C PRO A 439 7.72 -10.44 12.13
N LYS A 440 8.54 -10.85 13.10
CA LYS A 440 8.51 -10.28 14.46
C LYS A 440 8.83 -8.79 14.54
N GLN A 441 9.51 -8.26 13.55
CA GLN A 441 9.79 -6.84 13.41
C GLN A 441 9.52 -6.46 11.96
N VAL A 442 8.74 -5.40 11.75
CA VAL A 442 8.43 -4.82 10.45
C VAL A 442 8.50 -3.30 10.61
N ASP A 443 9.47 -2.68 9.95
CA ASP A 443 9.59 -1.24 9.82
C ASP A 443 9.10 -0.86 8.41
N ILE A 444 8.09 -0.01 8.37
CA ILE A 444 7.50 0.52 7.14
C ILE A 444 7.73 2.02 7.12
N SER A 445 8.18 2.56 6.00
CA SER A 445 8.15 3.99 5.73
C SER A 445 7.63 4.24 4.34
N TRP A 446 6.80 5.26 4.15
CA TRP A 446 6.23 5.58 2.86
C TRP A 446 6.15 7.09 2.66
N ASP A 447 5.98 7.47 1.40
CA ASP A 447 5.63 8.81 0.97
C ASP A 447 4.73 8.70 -0.25
N LEU A 448 3.76 9.59 -0.37
CA LEU A 448 2.78 9.56 -1.44
C LEU A 448 2.42 10.98 -1.87
N ASP A 449 2.67 11.27 -3.14
CA ASP A 449 2.20 12.46 -3.82
C ASP A 449 0.98 12.12 -4.69
N PHE A 450 -0.09 12.87 -4.49
CA PHE A 450 -1.33 12.68 -5.22
C PHE A 450 -1.85 14.01 -5.77
N SER A 451 -2.19 14.03 -7.06
CA SER A 451 -2.81 15.17 -7.71
C SER A 451 -4.00 14.74 -8.58
N VAL A 452 -5.12 15.45 -8.42
CA VAL A 452 -6.32 15.27 -9.27
C VAL A 452 -6.77 16.61 -9.80
N MET A 453 -6.94 16.68 -11.12
CA MET A 453 -7.54 17.81 -11.83
C MET A 453 -8.76 17.31 -12.60
N THR A 454 -9.88 18.01 -12.50
CA THR A 454 -11.17 17.53 -13.03
C THR A 454 -11.70 18.34 -14.22
N THR A 455 -10.98 19.36 -14.70
CA THR A 455 -11.46 20.21 -15.81
C THR A 455 -10.31 20.76 -16.66
N PRO A 456 -10.38 20.73 -18.01
CA PRO A 456 -11.41 20.11 -18.86
C PRO A 456 -11.24 18.59 -19.09
N LEU A 457 -10.09 18.03 -18.71
CA LEU A 457 -9.77 16.59 -18.78
C LEU A 457 -9.58 16.08 -17.36
N PHE A 458 -10.07 14.88 -17.06
CA PHE A 458 -9.77 14.20 -15.81
C PHE A 458 -8.31 13.75 -15.85
N HIS A 459 -7.49 14.33 -14.98
CA HIS A 459 -6.10 13.94 -14.79
C HIS A 459 -5.93 13.53 -13.34
N ALA A 460 -5.63 12.26 -13.11
CA ALA A 460 -5.20 11.76 -11.82
C ALA A 460 -3.76 11.28 -11.95
N HIS A 461 -2.90 11.76 -11.08
CA HIS A 461 -1.53 11.30 -10.96
C HIS A 461 -1.26 10.94 -9.50
N ALA A 462 -0.68 9.78 -9.30
CA ALA A 462 -0.22 9.30 -8.01
C ALA A 462 1.21 8.80 -8.18
N GLU A 463 2.11 9.23 -7.32
CA GLU A 463 3.46 8.71 -7.23
C GLU A 463 3.84 8.55 -5.77
N GLY A 464 4.72 7.60 -5.46
CA GLY A 464 5.14 7.40 -4.10
C GLY A 464 6.07 6.22 -3.96
N PHE A 465 6.49 5.99 -2.72
CA PHE A 465 7.27 4.81 -2.38
C PHE A 465 6.76 4.17 -1.10
N ILE A 466 7.01 2.88 -0.99
CA ILE A 466 6.97 2.15 0.27
C ILE A 466 8.31 1.46 0.47
N ASN A 467 8.83 1.54 1.69
CA ASN A 467 10.05 0.88 2.10
C ASN A 467 9.72 0.01 3.30
N LEU A 468 10.12 -1.25 3.23
CA LEU A 468 9.84 -2.34 4.14
C LEU A 468 11.17 -2.93 4.58
N SER A 469 11.40 -2.96 5.89
CA SER A 469 12.54 -3.61 6.52
C SER A 469 12.01 -4.56 7.59
N MET A 470 12.23 -5.86 7.40
CA MET A 470 11.62 -6.90 8.22
C MET A 470 12.65 -7.87 8.78
N SER A 471 12.39 -8.41 9.96
CA SER A 471 13.26 -9.43 10.58
C SER A 471 13.35 -10.76 9.80
N SER A 472 12.42 -11.00 8.88
CA SER A 472 12.34 -12.14 7.95
C SER A 472 11.35 -11.81 6.83
N SER A 473 11.26 -12.64 5.80
CA SER A 473 10.22 -12.50 4.78
C SER A 473 8.81 -12.65 5.37
N LEU A 474 7.86 -11.88 4.83
CA LEU A 474 6.43 -11.99 5.08
C LEU A 474 5.85 -13.15 4.25
N GLY A 475 4.85 -13.88 4.79
CA GLY A 475 4.38 -15.13 4.17
C GLY A 475 3.33 -14.96 3.07
N ARG A 476 2.26 -14.19 3.29
CA ARG A 476 1.23 -13.89 2.27
C ARG A 476 0.53 -12.58 2.57
N ILE A 477 0.13 -11.88 1.52
CA ILE A 477 -0.74 -10.69 1.59
C ILE A 477 -1.96 -10.94 0.73
N ASN A 478 -3.15 -10.79 1.30
CA ASN A 478 -4.38 -10.61 0.53
C ASN A 478 -4.96 -9.24 0.84
N VAL A 479 -5.40 -8.55 -0.19
CA VAL A 479 -6.11 -7.28 -0.07
C VAL A 479 -7.46 -7.47 -0.73
N PHE A 480 -8.53 -7.10 -0.04
CA PHE A 480 -9.89 -7.31 -0.51
C PHE A 480 -10.46 -6.03 -1.09
N PHE A 481 -11.44 -6.15 -1.99
CA PHE A 481 -12.19 -4.99 -2.43
C PHE A 481 -12.91 -4.35 -1.24
N PRO A 482 -12.89 -2.99 -1.12
CA PRO A 482 -13.78 -2.28 -0.24
C PRO A 482 -15.21 -2.68 -0.53
N LYS A 483 -15.93 -2.96 0.54
CA LYS A 483 -17.36 -3.21 0.49
C LYS A 483 -18.08 -1.95 0.96
N THR A 484 -19.25 -1.73 0.39
CA THR A 484 -20.22 -0.75 0.89
C THR A 484 -21.36 -1.43 1.66
N ASP A 485 -21.30 -2.75 1.78
CA ASP A 485 -22.30 -3.60 2.40
C ASP A 485 -21.60 -4.85 2.96
N ASP A 486 -21.69 -5.02 4.28
CA ASP A 486 -21.01 -6.09 5.03
C ASP A 486 -21.56 -7.49 4.68
N GLU A 487 -22.75 -7.58 4.08
CA GLU A 487 -23.34 -8.85 3.66
C GLU A 487 -22.69 -9.44 2.39
N LEU A 488 -21.91 -8.65 1.64
CA LEU A 488 -21.23 -9.14 0.44
C LEU A 488 -20.02 -10.01 0.82
N GLU A 489 -19.74 -11.07 0.04
CA GLU A 489 -18.55 -11.90 0.28
C GLU A 489 -17.25 -11.12 0.00
N ASP A 490 -16.20 -11.44 0.77
CA ASP A 490 -14.87 -10.89 0.54
C ASP A 490 -14.33 -11.32 -0.81
N GLN A 491 -14.02 -10.35 -1.67
CA GLN A 491 -13.41 -10.60 -2.96
C GLN A 491 -11.98 -10.08 -2.94
N ILE A 492 -11.02 -10.94 -3.25
CA ILE A 492 -9.61 -10.57 -3.31
C ILE A 492 -9.41 -9.60 -4.48
N PHE A 493 -8.83 -8.46 -4.18
CA PHE A 493 -8.36 -7.48 -5.16
C PHE A 493 -6.88 -7.71 -5.49
N ILE A 494 -6.02 -7.90 -4.48
CA ILE A 494 -4.58 -8.21 -4.66
C ILE A 494 -4.20 -9.44 -3.84
N ASP A 495 -3.39 -10.33 -4.44
CA ASP A 495 -2.82 -11.52 -3.81
C ASP A 495 -1.30 -11.57 -4.06
N VAL A 496 -0.54 -11.73 -2.97
CA VAL A 496 0.90 -11.99 -2.99
C VAL A 496 1.14 -13.31 -2.25
N PRO A 497 1.02 -14.47 -2.93
CA PRO A 497 0.85 -15.77 -2.28
C PRO A 497 2.07 -16.26 -1.49
N GLN A 498 3.26 -15.79 -1.83
CA GLN A 498 4.53 -16.10 -1.13
C GLN A 498 5.05 -14.91 -0.32
N GLY A 499 4.24 -13.85 -0.25
CA GLY A 499 4.54 -12.62 0.48
C GLY A 499 5.74 -11.87 -0.08
N LEU A 500 6.50 -11.25 0.82
CA LEU A 500 7.48 -10.21 0.49
C LEU A 500 8.83 -10.53 1.15
N PRO A 501 9.96 -10.42 0.42
CA PRO A 501 11.31 -10.42 0.97
C PRO A 501 11.50 -9.47 2.16
N ALA A 502 12.54 -9.71 2.97
CA ALA A 502 12.77 -8.99 4.21
C ALA A 502 13.04 -7.49 4.01
N ASP A 503 13.80 -7.14 2.98
CA ASP A 503 14.17 -5.75 2.67
C ASP A 503 13.68 -5.41 1.27
N ILE A 504 12.74 -4.46 1.18
CA ILE A 504 12.21 -4.01 -0.10
C ILE A 504 11.81 -2.55 -0.06
N ARG A 505 12.23 -1.83 -1.11
CA ARG A 505 11.66 -0.56 -1.49
C ARG A 505 10.96 -0.70 -2.82
N ILE A 506 9.73 -0.23 -2.91
CA ILE A 506 8.95 -0.15 -4.14
C ILE A 506 8.62 1.32 -4.35
N ASP A 507 9.03 1.85 -5.50
CA ASP A 507 8.65 3.15 -6.00
C ASP A 507 7.62 2.91 -7.12
N ALA A 508 6.51 3.62 -7.10
CA ALA A 508 5.46 3.45 -8.10
C ALA A 508 4.83 4.77 -8.48
N ALA A 509 4.57 4.96 -9.77
CA ALA A 509 3.82 6.08 -10.30
C ALA A 509 2.76 5.61 -11.29
N THR A 510 1.60 6.26 -11.26
CA THR A 510 0.56 6.06 -12.26
C THR A 510 -0.08 7.38 -12.64
N THR A 511 -0.43 7.49 -13.92
CA THR A 511 -1.17 8.63 -14.43
C THR A 511 -2.33 8.15 -15.28
N LEU A 512 -3.53 8.64 -14.97
CA LEU A 512 -4.72 8.46 -15.77
C LEU A 512 -5.14 9.82 -16.33
N HIS A 513 -5.17 9.92 -17.66
CA HIS A 513 -5.60 11.13 -18.35
C HIS A 513 -6.76 10.80 -19.29
N VAL A 514 -7.95 11.30 -18.97
CA VAL A 514 -9.20 10.93 -19.62
C VAL A 514 -10.11 12.12 -19.86
N ASP A 515 -10.57 12.26 -21.08
CA ASP A 515 -11.76 13.01 -21.41
C ASP A 515 -13.00 12.21 -21.01
N LEU A 516 -13.56 12.50 -19.84
CA LEU A 516 -14.76 11.83 -19.36
C LEU A 516 -15.99 12.12 -20.24
N SER A 517 -15.95 13.16 -21.08
CA SER A 517 -17.03 13.49 -22.02
C SER A 517 -16.88 12.79 -23.37
N ASP A 518 -15.66 12.36 -23.70
CA ASP A 518 -15.32 11.65 -24.92
C ASP A 518 -14.28 10.56 -24.67
N LEU A 519 -14.74 9.36 -24.28
CA LEU A 519 -13.84 8.22 -24.09
C LEU A 519 -13.15 7.77 -25.39
N GLN A 520 -13.61 8.24 -26.55
CA GLN A 520 -12.99 8.02 -27.87
C GLN A 520 -11.94 9.09 -28.22
N ASN A 521 -11.73 10.07 -27.33
CA ASN A 521 -10.71 11.08 -27.52
C ASN A 521 -9.32 10.44 -27.62
N SER A 522 -8.62 10.71 -28.72
CA SER A 522 -7.27 10.20 -28.99
C SER A 522 -6.19 10.67 -28.00
N ALA A 523 -6.49 11.68 -27.18
CA ALA A 523 -5.61 12.17 -26.12
C ALA A 523 -5.67 11.30 -24.86
N ASN A 524 -6.66 10.42 -24.72
CA ASN A 524 -6.80 9.61 -23.54
C ASN A 524 -5.63 8.62 -23.40
N TYR A 525 -5.05 8.53 -22.21
CA TYR A 525 -3.94 7.61 -21.95
C TYR A 525 -3.89 7.13 -20.50
N VAL A 526 -3.22 6.00 -20.32
CA VAL A 526 -2.75 5.49 -19.04
C VAL A 526 -1.23 5.40 -19.07
N TYR A 527 -0.61 5.74 -17.95
CA TYR A 527 0.82 5.57 -17.70
C TYR A 527 0.99 4.83 -16.38
N GLY A 528 1.97 3.94 -16.35
CA GLY A 528 2.41 3.23 -15.15
C GLY A 528 3.92 3.13 -15.14
N ASP A 529 4.48 3.17 -13.94
CA ASP A 529 5.89 3.06 -13.64
C ASP A 529 6.01 2.37 -12.29
N ILE A 530 6.79 1.30 -12.22
CA ILE A 530 7.08 0.58 -11.00
C ILE A 530 8.56 0.25 -11.03
N GLN A 531 9.27 0.72 -10.01
CA GLN A 531 10.62 0.32 -9.72
C GLN A 531 10.64 -0.32 -8.34
N HIS A 532 11.48 -1.34 -8.17
CA HIS A 532 11.70 -1.86 -6.83
C HIS A 532 13.14 -2.31 -6.64
N THR A 533 13.63 -2.12 -5.43
CA THR A 533 14.89 -2.70 -4.94
C THR A 533 14.52 -3.70 -3.86
N CYS A 534 14.71 -4.99 -4.14
CA CYS A 534 14.47 -6.08 -3.19
C CYS A 534 15.78 -6.83 -2.94
N SER A 535 15.90 -7.48 -1.79
CA SER A 535 17.01 -8.40 -1.50
C SER A 535 16.97 -9.68 -2.34
N ASP A 536 15.76 -10.09 -2.74
CA ASP A 536 15.46 -11.34 -3.43
C ASP A 536 14.28 -11.13 -4.40
N ASP A 537 14.05 -12.09 -5.28
CA ASP A 537 12.95 -12.06 -6.25
C ASP A 537 11.58 -12.16 -5.54
N ILE A 538 10.53 -11.59 -6.15
CA ILE A 538 9.14 -11.75 -5.69
C ILE A 538 8.42 -12.73 -6.63
N ASP A 539 8.06 -13.91 -6.11
CA ASP A 539 7.51 -15.00 -6.90
C ASP A 539 6.25 -14.62 -7.70
N CYS A 540 5.31 -13.87 -7.10
CA CYS A 540 4.09 -13.49 -7.79
C CYS A 540 3.32 -12.36 -7.10
N ILE A 541 2.79 -11.42 -7.90
CA ILE A 541 1.77 -10.47 -7.51
C ILE A 541 0.61 -10.60 -8.49
N ARG A 542 -0.61 -10.75 -7.96
CA ARG A 542 -1.84 -10.88 -8.75
C ARG A 542 -2.82 -9.79 -8.37
N ALA A 543 -3.46 -9.18 -9.35
CA ALA A 543 -4.58 -8.29 -9.15
C ALA A 543 -5.80 -8.79 -9.93
N PHE A 544 -6.97 -8.72 -9.31
CA PHE A 544 -8.24 -9.24 -9.85
C PHE A 544 -9.23 -8.11 -10.08
N LEU A 545 -10.25 -8.38 -10.90
CA LEU A 545 -11.50 -7.61 -10.91
C LEU A 545 -12.54 -8.32 -10.04
N PRO A 546 -13.57 -7.61 -9.56
CA PRO A 546 -14.66 -8.23 -8.82
C PRO A 546 -15.31 -9.35 -9.65
N ASP A 547 -15.63 -10.45 -8.99
CA ASP A 547 -16.23 -11.67 -9.57
C ASP A 547 -15.38 -12.41 -10.63
N GLU A 548 -14.15 -11.96 -10.90
CA GLU A 548 -13.26 -12.58 -11.89
C GLU A 548 -12.26 -13.54 -11.23
N SER A 549 -12.18 -14.77 -11.72
CA SER A 549 -11.20 -15.77 -11.25
C SER A 549 -9.82 -15.63 -11.91
N THR A 550 -9.75 -14.93 -13.02
CA THR A 550 -8.51 -14.70 -13.79
C THR A 550 -7.95 -13.33 -13.40
N PRO A 551 -6.68 -13.24 -12.98
CA PRO A 551 -6.09 -11.96 -12.63
C PRO A 551 -5.93 -11.07 -13.86
N ILE A 552 -6.33 -9.79 -13.74
CA ILE A 552 -6.11 -8.76 -14.76
C ILE A 552 -4.65 -8.29 -14.83
N ILE A 553 -3.89 -8.56 -13.78
CA ILE A 553 -2.44 -8.33 -13.75
C ILE A 553 -1.87 -9.50 -12.97
N LYS A 554 -0.92 -10.22 -13.55
CA LYS A 554 -0.22 -11.30 -12.89
C LYS A 554 1.25 -11.18 -13.23
N VAL A 555 2.00 -10.59 -12.32
CA VAL A 555 3.45 -10.54 -12.45
C VAL A 555 4.01 -11.74 -11.69
N THR A 556 4.86 -12.53 -12.33
CA THR A 556 5.55 -13.67 -11.72
C THR A 556 7.04 -13.47 -11.78
N GLU A 557 7.76 -14.03 -10.81
CA GLU A 557 9.23 -14.08 -10.77
C GLU A 557 9.85 -12.69 -10.97
N ILE A 558 9.31 -11.69 -10.26
CA ILE A 558 9.75 -10.30 -10.33
C ILE A 558 11.20 -10.25 -9.83
N PRO A 559 12.18 -9.93 -10.69
CA PRO A 559 13.58 -10.06 -10.35
C PRO A 559 14.01 -8.95 -9.40
N ALA A 560 14.92 -9.24 -8.47
CA ALA A 560 15.51 -8.23 -7.61
C ALA A 560 16.11 -7.07 -8.43
N ASP A 561 15.85 -5.83 -8.03
CA ASP A 561 16.30 -4.61 -8.74
C ASP A 561 15.80 -4.54 -10.18
N SER A 562 14.52 -4.18 -10.35
CA SER A 562 13.90 -4.06 -11.67
C SER A 562 13.00 -2.82 -11.79
N GLU A 563 12.85 -2.34 -13.01
CA GLU A 563 11.98 -1.22 -13.38
C GLU A 563 11.11 -1.64 -14.56
N VAL A 564 9.81 -1.35 -14.49
CA VAL A 564 8.86 -1.50 -15.58
C VAL A 564 8.08 -0.20 -15.71
N ARG A 565 8.07 0.38 -16.91
CA ARG A 565 7.25 1.54 -17.22
C ARG A 565 6.57 1.42 -18.57
N GLY A 566 5.42 2.03 -18.71
CA GLY A 566 4.67 1.99 -19.95
C GLY A 566 3.62 3.07 -20.06
N ARG A 567 3.28 3.40 -21.31
CA ARG A 567 2.19 4.30 -21.65
C ARG A 567 1.38 3.73 -22.79
N LEU A 568 0.06 3.87 -22.70
CA LEU A 568 -0.87 3.46 -23.73
C LEU A 568 -1.89 4.56 -24.04
N HIS A 569 -1.98 4.93 -25.31
CA HIS A 569 -3.06 5.72 -25.89
C HIS A 569 -4.07 4.79 -26.57
N TRP A 570 -5.11 4.36 -25.84
CA TRP A 570 -5.97 3.27 -26.29
C TRP A 570 -6.76 3.54 -27.58
N ASN A 571 -7.18 4.79 -27.84
CA ASN A 571 -7.89 5.13 -29.08
C ASN A 571 -6.97 5.35 -30.29
N LYS A 572 -5.65 5.44 -30.06
CA LYS A 572 -4.66 5.49 -31.13
C LYS A 572 -4.02 4.13 -31.39
N LEU A 573 -4.22 3.18 -30.47
CA LEU A 573 -3.47 1.92 -30.44
C LEU A 573 -1.97 2.19 -30.59
N GLU A 574 -1.50 3.16 -29.80
CA GLU A 574 -0.13 3.67 -29.76
C GLU A 574 0.37 3.55 -28.32
N GLY A 575 1.56 3.01 -28.11
CA GLY A 575 2.11 2.84 -26.79
C GLY A 575 3.57 2.42 -26.76
N TYR A 576 4.11 2.37 -25.55
CA TYR A 576 5.40 1.77 -25.29
C TYR A 576 5.39 1.03 -23.95
N ALA A 577 6.26 0.03 -23.87
CA ALA A 577 6.64 -0.63 -22.65
C ALA A 577 8.17 -0.67 -22.61
N GLU A 578 8.73 -0.41 -21.44
CA GLU A 578 10.15 -0.51 -21.16
C GLU A 578 10.32 -1.29 -19.87
N MET A 579 11.23 -2.25 -19.90
CA MET A 579 11.58 -3.05 -18.75
C MET A 579 13.09 -3.11 -18.63
N TRP A 580 13.58 -2.99 -17.41
CA TRP A 580 14.98 -3.14 -17.06
C TRP A 580 15.13 -4.10 -15.89
N ARG A 581 16.16 -4.95 -15.96
CA ARG A 581 16.58 -5.87 -14.91
C ARG A 581 18.05 -5.65 -14.57
N GLY A 582 18.34 -5.39 -13.30
CA GLY A 582 19.68 -5.19 -12.76
C GLY A 582 20.36 -6.46 -12.23
N SER A 583 19.60 -7.51 -11.92
CA SER A 583 20.10 -8.75 -11.32
C SER A 583 20.30 -9.88 -12.33
N LEU A 584 21.24 -10.79 -12.04
CA LEU A 584 21.46 -12.01 -12.83
C LEU A 584 20.47 -13.11 -12.40
N GLY A 585 19.74 -13.72 -13.33
CA GLY A 585 18.87 -14.87 -13.04
C GLY A 585 18.41 -15.67 -14.26
N PRO A 586 17.49 -16.63 -14.07
CA PRO A 586 16.90 -17.44 -15.14
C PRO A 586 15.92 -16.62 -16.03
N ASP A 587 15.38 -17.25 -17.07
CA ASP A 587 14.44 -16.61 -18.00
C ASP A 587 13.08 -16.41 -17.31
N ASP A 588 12.69 -15.15 -17.07
CA ASP A 588 11.53 -14.81 -16.22
C ASP A 588 10.44 -14.10 -17.05
N PRO A 589 9.18 -14.61 -17.07
CA PRO A 589 8.09 -13.97 -17.80
C PRO A 589 7.34 -12.92 -16.95
N VAL A 590 7.30 -11.68 -17.44
CA VAL A 590 6.35 -10.65 -17.02
C VAL A 590 5.08 -10.76 -17.86
N GLU A 591 3.94 -11.04 -17.22
CA GLU A 591 2.64 -11.20 -17.88
C GLU A 591 1.68 -10.05 -17.50
N ILE A 592 1.17 -9.36 -18.51
CA ILE A 592 0.17 -8.29 -18.38
C ILE A 592 -1.11 -8.74 -19.10
N ASN A 593 -2.23 -8.79 -18.39
CA ASN A 593 -3.52 -9.28 -18.89
C ASN A 593 -4.65 -8.26 -18.68
N LEU A 594 -4.58 -7.11 -19.34
CA LEU A 594 -5.57 -6.06 -19.16
C LEU A 594 -6.76 -6.25 -20.10
N GLU A 595 -7.87 -6.76 -19.57
CA GLU A 595 -9.17 -6.70 -20.25
C GLU A 595 -10.04 -5.59 -19.63
N TYR A 596 -10.59 -4.71 -20.47
CA TYR A 596 -11.55 -3.69 -20.04
C TYR A 596 -12.61 -3.44 -21.10
N LYS A 597 -13.83 -3.94 -20.83
CA LYS A 597 -14.96 -3.90 -21.76
C LYS A 597 -14.57 -4.47 -23.13
N GLU A 598 -14.57 -3.63 -24.16
CA GLU A 598 -14.27 -4.01 -25.53
C GLU A 598 -12.77 -3.97 -25.85
N PHE A 599 -11.93 -3.51 -24.93
CA PHE A 599 -10.49 -3.38 -25.11
C PHE A 599 -9.71 -4.49 -24.38
N SER A 600 -8.69 -5.06 -25.02
CA SER A 600 -7.81 -6.08 -24.44
C SER A 600 -6.35 -5.77 -24.74
N ILE A 601 -5.50 -5.88 -23.73
CA ILE A 601 -4.05 -5.99 -23.83
C ILE A 601 -3.64 -7.29 -23.15
N HIS A 602 -2.93 -8.11 -23.89
CA HIS A 602 -2.18 -9.24 -23.36
C HIS A 602 -0.72 -9.01 -23.73
N ASP A 603 0.20 -9.12 -22.77
CA ASP A 603 1.62 -9.07 -23.05
C ASP A 603 2.33 -10.11 -22.18
N VAL A 604 3.14 -10.98 -22.80
CA VAL A 604 4.06 -11.87 -22.06
C VAL A 604 5.46 -11.59 -22.54
N LEU A 605 6.27 -11.02 -21.66
CA LEU A 605 7.63 -10.62 -21.95
C LEU A 605 8.61 -11.47 -21.14
N THR A 606 9.55 -12.14 -21.82
CA THR A 606 10.61 -12.94 -21.19
C THR A 606 11.97 -12.29 -21.42
N ILE A 607 12.60 -11.81 -20.35
CA ILE A 607 13.93 -11.19 -20.39
C ILE A 607 14.93 -11.98 -19.55
N ARG A 608 16.22 -11.89 -19.93
CA ARG A 608 17.31 -12.51 -19.18
C ARG A 608 18.06 -11.50 -18.31
N ASN A 609 18.74 -10.52 -18.90
CA ASN A 609 19.38 -9.39 -18.20
C ASN A 609 19.29 -8.12 -19.06
N GLY A 610 19.47 -6.95 -18.45
CA GLY A 610 19.56 -5.68 -19.18
C GLY A 610 18.19 -5.05 -19.42
N HIS A 611 17.97 -4.45 -20.58
CA HIS A 611 16.70 -3.81 -20.89
C HIS A 611 16.07 -4.31 -22.19
N ILE A 612 14.75 -4.12 -22.26
CA ILE A 612 13.95 -4.13 -23.47
C ILE A 612 13.15 -2.85 -23.53
N LYS A 613 13.04 -2.31 -24.73
CA LYS A 613 12.09 -1.26 -25.05
C LYS A 613 11.29 -1.63 -26.29
N THR A 614 9.98 -1.74 -26.10
CA THR A 614 9.03 -2.00 -27.18
C THR A 614 8.18 -0.75 -27.41
N ARG A 615 8.00 -0.35 -28.66
CA ARG A 615 7.03 0.68 -29.04
C ARG A 615 6.22 0.21 -30.22
N PHE A 616 4.97 0.63 -30.28
CA PHE A 616 4.09 0.30 -31.40
C PHE A 616 3.10 1.41 -31.68
N ARG A 617 2.65 1.47 -32.94
CA ARG A 617 1.54 2.30 -33.36
C ARG A 617 0.81 1.66 -34.53
N LEU A 618 -0.48 1.35 -34.33
CA LEU A 618 -1.36 0.95 -35.43
C LEU A 618 -1.98 2.17 -36.11
N SER A 619 -1.53 2.48 -37.32
CA SER A 619 -2.19 3.47 -38.19
C SER A 619 -1.81 3.23 -39.65
N GLU A 620 -2.36 4.03 -40.59
CA GLU A 620 -1.97 4.01 -42.01
C GLU A 620 -0.44 4.06 -42.18
N ASN A 621 0.24 4.93 -41.41
CA ASN A 621 1.69 4.95 -41.29
C ASN A 621 2.08 4.48 -39.88
N GLY A 622 2.11 3.16 -39.68
CA GLY A 622 2.38 2.54 -38.38
C GLY A 622 3.82 2.07 -38.23
N HIS A 623 4.16 1.58 -37.04
CA HIS A 623 5.49 1.03 -36.77
C HIS A 623 5.50 0.08 -35.57
N PHE A 624 6.54 -0.77 -35.51
CA PHE A 624 7.01 -1.40 -34.28
C PHE A 624 8.50 -1.09 -34.07
N PHE A 625 8.94 -1.13 -32.81
CA PHE A 625 10.31 -0.82 -32.43
C PHE A 625 10.77 -1.77 -31.32
N PHE A 626 12.03 -2.22 -31.41
CA PHE A 626 12.72 -3.03 -30.40
C PHE A 626 14.14 -2.50 -30.15
N ASP A 627 14.52 -2.40 -28.87
CA ASP A 627 15.88 -2.07 -28.42
C ASP A 627 16.23 -2.91 -27.20
N THR A 628 17.41 -3.55 -27.22
CA THR A 628 17.83 -4.59 -26.26
C THR A 628 19.33 -4.54 -25.96
N THR A 629 19.74 -4.93 -24.74
CA THR A 629 21.17 -5.05 -24.39
C THR A 629 21.70 -6.47 -24.24
N GLU A 630 20.87 -7.41 -23.82
CA GLU A 630 21.17 -8.85 -23.84
C GLU A 630 19.86 -9.52 -24.33
N GLY A 631 19.91 -10.23 -25.46
CA GLY A 631 18.72 -10.63 -26.23
C GLY A 631 17.50 -11.13 -25.42
N ILE A 632 16.32 -10.81 -25.94
CA ILE A 632 14.99 -11.24 -25.48
C ILE A 632 14.77 -12.71 -25.86
N PHE A 633 14.17 -13.49 -24.96
CA PHE A 633 13.80 -14.91 -25.17
C PHE A 633 12.28 -15.11 -25.42
N GLY A 634 11.51 -14.01 -25.49
CA GLY A 634 10.15 -14.00 -26.01
C GLY A 634 9.39 -12.72 -25.72
N ASN A 635 8.57 -12.24 -26.67
CA ASN A 635 7.51 -11.27 -26.40
C ASN A 635 6.22 -11.72 -27.12
N ASP A 636 5.08 -11.69 -26.44
CA ASP A 636 3.76 -11.99 -27.00
C ASP A 636 2.80 -10.85 -26.63
N LEU A 637 2.86 -9.77 -27.41
CA LEU A 637 2.02 -8.59 -27.24
C LEU A 637 0.78 -8.71 -28.14
N THR A 638 -0.40 -8.59 -27.57
CA THR A 638 -1.66 -8.44 -28.28
C THR A 638 -2.43 -7.26 -27.72
N VAL A 639 -2.85 -6.35 -28.59
CA VAL A 639 -3.70 -5.20 -28.28
C VAL A 639 -4.90 -5.24 -29.20
N SER A 640 -6.11 -5.14 -28.68
CA SER A 640 -7.32 -5.15 -29.50
C SER A 640 -8.44 -4.26 -28.96
N ASN A 641 -9.28 -3.78 -29.86
CA ASN A 641 -10.51 -3.05 -29.59
C ASN A 641 -11.66 -3.68 -30.39
N THR A 642 -12.52 -4.41 -29.70
CA THR A 642 -13.63 -5.15 -30.31
C THR A 642 -14.77 -4.25 -30.82
N VAL A 643 -14.84 -2.96 -30.47
CA VAL A 643 -15.81 -2.02 -31.07
C VAL A 643 -15.39 -1.62 -32.47
N SER A 644 -14.13 -1.21 -32.65
CA SER A 644 -13.62 -0.82 -33.96
C SER A 644 -13.23 -2.03 -34.81
N GLY A 645 -12.96 -3.17 -34.17
CA GLY A 645 -12.37 -4.34 -34.81
C GLY A 645 -10.88 -4.14 -35.12
N ASP A 646 -10.25 -3.13 -34.50
CA ASP A 646 -8.83 -2.87 -34.66
C ASP A 646 -8.02 -3.69 -33.66
N GLY A 647 -6.84 -4.13 -34.06
CA GLY A 647 -5.93 -4.89 -33.21
C GLY A 647 -4.55 -5.06 -33.82
N LEU A 648 -3.59 -5.33 -32.94
CA LEU A 648 -2.21 -5.61 -33.27
C LEU A 648 -1.76 -6.77 -32.38
N SER A 649 -1.24 -7.84 -32.99
CA SER A 649 -0.49 -8.86 -32.26
C SER A 649 0.94 -8.89 -32.78
N LEU A 650 1.90 -8.86 -31.87
CA LEU A 650 3.33 -8.86 -32.11
C LEU A 650 3.93 -9.95 -31.22
N PHE A 651 4.28 -11.06 -31.84
CA PHE A 651 4.96 -12.17 -31.19
C PHE A 651 6.38 -12.26 -31.72
N VAL A 652 7.37 -12.50 -30.86
CA VAL A 652 8.75 -12.81 -31.27
C VAL A 652 9.32 -13.83 -30.29
N HIS A 653 9.95 -14.89 -30.81
CA HIS A 653 10.52 -15.93 -29.96
C HIS A 653 11.88 -15.51 -29.38
N GLU A 654 12.74 -14.90 -30.19
CA GLU A 654 14.04 -14.40 -29.71
C GLU A 654 14.38 -13.12 -30.47
N ILE A 655 14.87 -12.10 -29.78
CA ILE A 655 15.33 -10.88 -30.47
C ILE A 655 16.47 -10.20 -29.72
N SER A 656 17.55 -9.89 -30.44
CA SER A 656 18.68 -9.08 -30.02
C SER A 656 18.86 -8.00 -31.07
N ALA A 657 18.54 -6.76 -30.70
CA ALA A 657 18.50 -5.62 -31.59
C ALA A 657 18.96 -4.33 -30.90
N ASP A 658 19.52 -3.42 -31.69
CA ASP A 658 19.94 -2.06 -31.31
C ASP A 658 19.17 -1.06 -32.18
N ASP A 659 18.25 -0.31 -31.57
CA ASP A 659 17.36 0.65 -32.23
C ASP A 659 16.59 0.08 -33.47
N LEU A 660 16.18 -1.20 -33.45
CA LEU A 660 15.41 -1.77 -34.56
C LEU A 660 14.05 -1.08 -34.68
N GLN A 661 13.80 -0.50 -35.85
CA GLN A 661 12.50 0.08 -36.21
C GLN A 661 12.00 -0.51 -37.52
N ALA A 662 10.73 -0.91 -37.52
CA ALA A 662 10.02 -1.33 -38.73
C ALA A 662 8.82 -0.41 -38.95
N ASP A 663 8.92 0.44 -39.96
CA ASP A 663 7.84 1.35 -40.38
C ASP A 663 7.06 0.74 -41.54
N TRP A 664 5.74 0.89 -41.52
CA TRP A 664 4.89 0.40 -42.61
C TRP A 664 3.90 1.43 -43.11
N ASN A 665 3.45 1.21 -44.35
CA ASN A 665 2.31 1.90 -44.95
C ASN A 665 1.22 0.88 -45.31
N ILE A 666 0.06 0.96 -44.65
CA ILE A 666 -1.08 0.07 -44.92
C ILE A 666 -2.11 0.70 -45.86
N ASP A 667 -2.54 -0.06 -46.87
CA ASP A 667 -3.69 0.28 -47.72
C ASP A 667 -4.95 -0.42 -47.22
N THR A 668 -5.99 0.39 -46.99
CA THR A 668 -7.33 -0.06 -46.59
C THR A 668 -8.31 -0.05 -47.76
N SER A 669 -7.87 0.16 -49.00
CA SER A 669 -8.69 0.02 -50.20
C SER A 669 -8.92 -1.47 -50.53
N GLY A 670 -10.07 -1.80 -51.13
CA GLY A 670 -10.40 -3.20 -51.49
C GLY A 670 -11.08 -4.01 -50.37
N ASP A 671 -10.88 -5.33 -50.33
CA ASP A 671 -11.55 -6.25 -49.39
C ASP A 671 -10.63 -6.75 -48.25
N SER A 672 -9.31 -6.69 -48.42
CA SER A 672 -8.28 -7.07 -47.42
C SER A 672 -7.44 -5.86 -46.98
N LEU A 673 -6.67 -6.03 -45.89
CA LEU A 673 -5.65 -5.06 -45.46
C LEU A 673 -4.34 -5.42 -46.17
N LYS A 674 -3.58 -4.41 -46.61
CA LYS A 674 -2.33 -4.60 -47.36
C LYS A 674 -1.22 -3.78 -46.75
N ILE A 675 0.00 -4.31 -46.72
CA ILE A 675 1.23 -3.58 -46.42
C ILE A 675 1.92 -3.30 -47.76
N ASN A 676 2.00 -2.02 -48.15
CA ASN A 676 2.65 -1.62 -49.41
C ASN A 676 4.17 -1.63 -49.28
N ASP A 677 4.65 -1.02 -48.21
CA ASP A 677 6.06 -0.79 -47.95
C ASP A 677 6.38 -1.15 -46.49
N LEU A 678 7.50 -1.81 -46.27
CA LEU A 678 8.10 -2.10 -44.97
C LEU A 678 9.54 -1.57 -44.97
N HIS A 679 9.79 -0.52 -44.19
CA HIS A 679 11.11 0.08 -44.07
C HIS A 679 11.77 -0.36 -42.76
N LEU A 680 12.99 -0.89 -42.84
CA LEU A 680 13.74 -1.45 -41.72
C LEU A 680 14.98 -0.60 -41.43
N GLY A 681 15.06 -0.08 -40.21
CA GLY A 681 16.19 0.69 -39.69
C GLY A 681 16.76 0.09 -38.40
N GLY A 682 17.95 0.53 -38.00
CA GLY A 682 18.65 0.04 -36.81
C GLY A 682 19.51 -1.19 -37.08
N MET A 683 19.79 -2.02 -36.08
CA MET A 683 20.58 -3.25 -36.22
C MET A 683 19.92 -4.42 -35.50
N ILE A 684 20.02 -5.61 -36.11
CA ILE A 684 19.56 -6.88 -35.55
C ILE A 684 20.73 -7.83 -35.50
N ASP A 685 21.00 -8.44 -34.35
CA ASP A 685 21.87 -9.62 -34.27
C ASP A 685 21.06 -10.88 -34.60
N VAL A 686 19.92 -11.03 -33.90
CA VAL A 686 19.00 -12.17 -34.01
C VAL A 686 17.57 -11.65 -33.90
N MET A 687 16.67 -12.16 -34.74
CA MET A 687 15.23 -12.02 -34.65
C MET A 687 14.62 -13.33 -35.14
N ASN A 688 14.02 -14.11 -34.26
CA ASN A 688 13.51 -15.44 -34.56
C ASN A 688 12.04 -15.51 -34.19
N GLY A 689 11.23 -16.04 -35.10
CA GLY A 689 9.81 -16.26 -34.94
C GLY A 689 9.01 -14.98 -34.77
N LEU A 690 9.37 -13.88 -35.45
CA LEU A 690 8.53 -12.67 -35.43
C LEU A 690 7.22 -12.98 -36.17
N ILE A 691 6.08 -12.68 -35.56
CA ILE A 691 4.74 -12.74 -36.13
C ILE A 691 4.04 -11.42 -35.80
N LEU A 692 3.70 -10.64 -36.82
CA LEU A 692 2.93 -9.41 -36.72
C LEU A 692 1.56 -9.63 -37.38
N ASN A 693 0.49 -9.58 -36.61
CA ASN A 693 -0.87 -9.58 -37.10
C ASN A 693 -1.47 -8.19 -36.96
N LEU A 694 -1.96 -7.62 -38.05
CA LEU A 694 -2.63 -6.33 -38.07
C LEU A 694 -4.11 -6.53 -38.36
N GLN A 695 -4.96 -5.89 -37.56
CA GLN A 695 -6.39 -5.76 -37.80
C GLN A 695 -6.73 -4.27 -37.79
N TYR A 696 -7.23 -3.73 -38.89
CA TYR A 696 -7.53 -2.31 -39.00
C TYR A 696 -8.79 -2.09 -39.85
N GLN A 697 -9.76 -1.35 -39.31
CA GLN A 697 -11.07 -1.07 -39.90
C GLN A 697 -11.81 -2.35 -40.36
N GLY A 698 -11.71 -3.42 -39.57
CA GLY A 698 -12.36 -4.71 -39.84
C GLY A 698 -11.68 -5.59 -40.90
N LYS A 699 -10.45 -5.26 -41.30
CA LYS A 699 -9.63 -6.03 -42.25
C LYS A 699 -8.33 -6.49 -41.60
N SER A 700 -7.72 -7.56 -42.10
CA SER A 700 -6.51 -8.13 -41.49
C SER A 700 -5.42 -8.53 -42.49
N THR A 701 -4.18 -8.55 -42.02
CA THR A 701 -3.01 -9.14 -42.69
C THR A 701 -2.02 -9.67 -41.64
N SER A 702 -1.11 -10.56 -42.04
CA SER A 702 -0.13 -11.19 -41.15
C SER A 702 1.24 -11.27 -41.83
N LEU A 703 2.28 -10.86 -41.11
CA LEU A 703 3.68 -10.83 -41.51
C LEU A 703 4.49 -11.71 -40.55
N ASN A 704 5.25 -12.67 -41.07
CA ASN A 704 6.21 -13.46 -40.30
C ASN A 704 7.63 -13.13 -40.77
N MET A 705 8.58 -13.00 -39.84
CA MET A 705 9.98 -12.72 -40.17
C MET A 705 10.95 -13.50 -39.28
N ASP A 706 12.02 -14.01 -39.89
CA ASP A 706 13.21 -14.52 -39.22
C ASP A 706 14.43 -13.80 -39.79
N TRP A 707 15.36 -13.38 -38.94
CA TRP A 707 16.59 -12.73 -39.34
C TRP A 707 17.74 -13.07 -38.38
N TYR A 708 18.83 -13.56 -38.95
CA TYR A 708 20.12 -13.71 -38.30
C TYR A 708 21.17 -12.93 -39.08
N ILE A 709 21.83 -11.95 -38.46
CA ILE A 709 22.97 -11.25 -39.07
C ILE A 709 24.28 -11.85 -38.54
N GLY A 710 25.27 -11.93 -39.40
CA GLY A 710 26.54 -12.57 -39.08
C GLY A 710 27.38 -12.81 -40.31
N GLN A 711 28.61 -13.29 -40.10
CA GLN A 711 29.40 -13.87 -41.20
C GLN A 711 28.57 -14.93 -41.92
N THR A 712 27.93 -15.81 -41.16
CA THR A 712 26.83 -16.66 -41.64
C THR A 712 25.53 -16.04 -41.18
N GLY A 713 24.56 -15.87 -42.08
CA GLY A 713 23.28 -15.26 -41.76
C GLY A 713 22.16 -15.68 -42.70
N SER A 714 20.95 -15.27 -42.36
CA SER A 714 19.76 -15.53 -43.17
C SER A 714 18.65 -14.54 -42.85
N PHE A 715 17.79 -14.28 -43.82
CA PHE A 715 16.58 -13.50 -43.66
C PHE A 715 15.44 -14.24 -44.35
N GLN A 716 14.30 -14.34 -43.67
CA GLN A 716 13.08 -14.95 -44.19
C GLN A 716 11.91 -14.03 -43.88
N VAL A 717 11.00 -13.92 -44.84
CA VAL A 717 9.78 -13.16 -44.67
C VAL A 717 8.62 -13.90 -45.34
N GLN A 718 7.47 -13.88 -44.69
CA GLN A 718 6.22 -14.40 -45.24
C GLN A 718 5.12 -13.39 -44.96
N LEU A 719 4.39 -13.00 -46.01
CA LEU A 719 3.25 -12.08 -45.88
C LEU A 719 2.00 -12.71 -46.47
N ASP A 720 0.87 -12.56 -45.78
CA ASP A 720 -0.45 -13.01 -46.24
C ASP A 720 -1.22 -11.85 -46.89
N GLN A 721 -0.93 -11.58 -48.17
CA GLN A 721 -1.65 -10.60 -49.01
C GLN A 721 -1.56 -10.92 -50.52
N GLU A 722 -2.47 -10.38 -51.34
CA GLU A 722 -2.54 -10.56 -52.80
C GLU A 722 -1.85 -9.43 -53.61
N ASP A 723 -1.07 -8.56 -52.95
CA ASP A 723 -0.40 -7.40 -53.58
C ASP A 723 1.10 -7.36 -53.25
N ASP A 724 1.83 -6.55 -54.00
CA ASP A 724 3.28 -6.40 -53.85
C ASP A 724 3.66 -5.81 -52.48
N LEU A 725 4.74 -6.35 -51.90
CA LEU A 725 5.41 -5.79 -50.74
C LEU A 725 6.81 -5.35 -51.14
N THR A 726 7.15 -4.08 -50.86
CA THR A 726 8.53 -3.62 -50.93
C THR A 726 9.14 -3.58 -49.53
N ILE A 727 10.28 -4.24 -49.35
CA ILE A 727 11.09 -4.18 -48.14
C ILE A 727 12.33 -3.33 -48.42
N ASP A 728 12.53 -2.28 -47.64
CA ASP A 728 13.63 -1.33 -47.78
C ASP A 728 14.63 -1.46 -46.62
N PHE A 729 15.91 -1.60 -46.95
CA PHE A 729 17.03 -1.79 -46.03
C PHE A 729 18.02 -0.61 -46.01
N ASN A 730 17.73 0.50 -46.70
CA ASN A 730 18.72 1.58 -46.88
C ASN A 730 19.19 2.26 -45.58
N ASP A 731 18.39 2.18 -44.51
CA ASP A 731 18.75 2.73 -43.19
C ASP A 731 19.14 1.63 -42.18
N PHE A 732 19.31 0.39 -42.64
CA PHE A 732 19.69 -0.75 -41.83
C PHE A 732 21.20 -0.82 -41.61
N ALA A 733 21.63 -1.19 -40.40
CA ALA A 733 23.01 -1.39 -39.99
C ALA A 733 24.00 -0.22 -40.26
N LEU A 734 23.52 1.01 -40.47
CA LEU A 734 24.33 2.19 -40.84
C LEU A 734 25.51 2.49 -39.90
N ASN A 735 25.41 2.09 -38.63
CA ASN A 735 26.45 2.32 -37.61
C ASN A 735 27.30 1.08 -37.31
N SER A 736 27.10 -0.04 -38.02
CA SER A 736 27.86 -1.26 -37.81
C SER A 736 29.31 -1.08 -38.27
N THR A 737 30.26 -1.61 -37.50
CA THR A 737 31.67 -1.67 -37.91
C THR A 737 32.02 -2.95 -38.65
N ASP A 738 31.17 -3.96 -38.56
CA ASP A 738 31.37 -5.28 -39.17
C ASP A 738 30.54 -5.49 -40.44
N PHE A 739 29.45 -4.73 -40.62
CA PHE A 739 28.54 -4.89 -41.75
C PHE A 739 28.27 -3.56 -42.46
N ASP A 740 28.08 -3.64 -43.78
CA ASP A 740 27.41 -2.63 -44.58
C ASP A 740 26.32 -3.37 -45.37
N PHE A 741 25.09 -2.93 -45.27
CA PHE A 741 23.90 -3.64 -45.73
C PHE A 741 22.90 -2.63 -46.28
N GLY A 742 22.32 -2.88 -47.45
CA GLY A 742 21.35 -1.95 -48.00
C GLY A 742 20.67 -2.45 -49.27
N GLY A 743 19.79 -1.59 -49.80
CA GLY A 743 18.97 -1.88 -50.96
C GLY A 743 17.51 -2.19 -50.63
N SER A 744 16.79 -2.80 -51.57
CA SER A 744 15.37 -3.11 -51.47
C SER A 744 14.99 -4.42 -52.18
N ILE A 745 13.88 -5.02 -51.74
CA ILE A 745 13.31 -6.25 -52.30
C ILE A 745 11.82 -6.03 -52.55
N THR A 746 11.33 -6.35 -53.73
CA THR A 746 9.89 -6.34 -54.05
C THR A 746 9.40 -7.76 -54.33
N ILE A 747 8.50 -8.25 -53.47
CA ILE A 747 7.92 -9.60 -53.52
C ILE A 747 6.47 -9.48 -53.99
N SER A 748 6.03 -10.36 -54.90
CA SER A 748 4.65 -10.45 -55.37
C SER A 748 3.89 -11.62 -54.76
N ASP A 749 2.60 -11.43 -54.48
CA ASP A 749 1.64 -12.44 -53.98
C ASP A 749 1.94 -13.01 -52.56
N THR A 750 1.01 -13.83 -52.05
CA THR A 750 1.05 -14.51 -50.74
C THR A 750 2.15 -15.58 -50.70
N VAL A 751 3.42 -15.20 -50.55
CA VAL A 751 4.51 -16.18 -50.67
C VAL A 751 5.70 -15.90 -49.74
N LYS A 752 6.41 -16.98 -49.40
CA LYS A 752 7.60 -16.99 -48.54
C LYS A 752 8.84 -16.62 -49.35
N PHE A 753 9.61 -15.65 -48.88
CA PHE A 753 10.93 -15.31 -49.39
C PHE A 753 12.00 -15.73 -48.39
N ASP A 754 13.12 -16.27 -48.89
CA ASP A 754 14.29 -16.59 -48.08
C ASP A 754 15.58 -16.11 -48.76
N MET A 755 16.52 -15.65 -47.94
CA MET A 755 17.90 -15.40 -48.35
C MET A 755 18.86 -15.90 -47.26
N SER A 756 20.02 -16.39 -47.65
CA SER A 756 21.03 -16.90 -46.72
C SER A 756 22.44 -16.69 -47.26
N TRP A 757 23.41 -16.56 -46.36
CA TRP A 757 24.79 -16.30 -46.73
C TRP A 757 25.80 -16.89 -45.76
N ASP A 758 27.03 -17.08 -46.25
CA ASP A 758 28.24 -17.29 -45.47
C ASP A 758 29.40 -16.51 -46.11
N LEU A 759 29.60 -15.28 -45.63
CA LEU A 759 30.52 -14.27 -46.15
C LEU A 759 31.94 -14.53 -45.65
N LYS A 760 32.58 -15.56 -46.21
CA LYS A 760 33.93 -15.99 -45.83
C LYS A 760 34.82 -16.29 -47.02
N GLN A 761 36.11 -16.49 -46.74
CA GLN A 761 36.97 -17.18 -47.70
C GLN A 761 36.61 -18.67 -47.71
N GLY A 762 35.87 -19.11 -48.74
CA GLY A 762 35.63 -20.53 -48.95
C GLY A 762 36.92 -21.32 -49.13
N LEU A 763 36.94 -22.58 -48.69
CA LEU A 763 38.10 -23.48 -48.73
C LEU A 763 37.80 -24.70 -49.60
N GLY A 764 38.56 -24.86 -50.69
CA GLY A 764 38.64 -26.14 -51.41
C GLY A 764 39.65 -27.07 -50.72
N SER A 765 39.33 -28.36 -50.60
CA SER A 765 40.31 -29.38 -50.20
C SER A 765 40.76 -30.26 -51.36
N ASP A 766 42.03 -30.70 -51.33
CA ASP A 766 42.61 -31.66 -52.29
C ASP A 766 41.87 -33.03 -52.33
N GLN A 767 40.96 -33.27 -51.40
CA GLN A 767 40.17 -34.50 -51.26
C GLN A 767 38.70 -34.37 -51.70
N GLY A 768 38.30 -33.22 -52.27
CA GLY A 768 36.97 -33.03 -52.84
C GLY A 768 35.88 -32.57 -51.86
N SER A 769 36.22 -32.30 -50.59
CA SER A 769 35.33 -31.57 -49.69
C SER A 769 35.53 -30.08 -49.92
N ILE A 770 34.46 -29.37 -50.28
CA ILE A 770 34.45 -27.91 -50.47
C ILE A 770 33.66 -27.30 -49.31
N ASP A 771 34.22 -26.30 -48.66
CA ASP A 771 33.54 -25.45 -47.67
C ASP A 771 33.45 -24.03 -48.25
N PRO A 772 32.49 -23.76 -49.16
CA PRO A 772 32.45 -22.50 -49.89
C PRO A 772 31.96 -21.36 -48.97
N GLY A 773 32.31 -20.12 -49.31
CA GLY A 773 31.47 -18.99 -48.96
C GLY A 773 30.29 -18.96 -49.93
N TYR A 774 29.12 -18.47 -49.51
CA TYR A 774 27.95 -18.49 -50.37
C TYR A 774 26.98 -17.32 -50.12
N PHE A 775 26.12 -17.09 -51.10
CA PHE A 775 24.92 -16.26 -51.02
C PHE A 775 23.81 -16.94 -51.83
N ALA A 776 22.64 -17.11 -51.23
CA ALA A 776 21.50 -17.76 -51.86
C ALA A 776 20.21 -16.99 -51.62
N VAL A 777 19.32 -17.03 -52.61
CA VAL A 777 17.98 -16.46 -52.61
C VAL A 777 17.00 -17.56 -53.03
N ASN A 778 15.89 -17.69 -52.30
CA ASN A 778 14.82 -18.68 -52.51
C ASN A 778 15.33 -20.13 -52.59
N LYS A 779 16.31 -20.52 -51.75
CA LYS A 779 16.90 -21.86 -51.83
C LYS A 779 15.89 -22.97 -51.51
N TYR A 780 14.82 -22.63 -50.80
CA TYR A 780 13.80 -23.56 -50.34
C TYR A 780 12.42 -23.30 -50.97
N ASN A 781 12.34 -22.43 -51.98
CA ASN A 781 11.11 -22.08 -52.67
C ASN A 781 11.28 -22.11 -54.20
N ASP A 782 10.37 -22.81 -54.87
CA ASP A 782 10.38 -22.98 -56.34
C ASP A 782 9.34 -22.07 -57.04
N ASP A 783 8.71 -21.13 -56.32
CA ASP A 783 7.71 -20.21 -56.87
C ASP A 783 8.35 -18.91 -57.44
N ALA A 784 7.81 -18.43 -58.57
CA ALA A 784 8.24 -17.19 -59.23
C ALA A 784 7.66 -15.94 -58.57
N ILE A 785 8.37 -15.40 -57.57
CA ILE A 785 7.80 -14.42 -56.62
C ILE A 785 8.55 -13.10 -56.50
N LEU A 786 9.75 -13.00 -57.06
CA LEU A 786 10.63 -11.87 -56.86
C LEU A 786 10.56 -10.93 -58.07
N LYS A 787 9.97 -9.74 -57.88
CA LYS A 787 9.83 -8.73 -58.94
C LYS A 787 11.10 -7.92 -59.12
N ASP A 788 11.69 -7.49 -58.02
CA ASP A 788 12.90 -6.67 -58.00
C ASP A 788 13.72 -7.02 -56.76
N LEU A 789 15.04 -7.10 -56.94
CA LEU A 789 16.02 -7.25 -55.88
C LEU A 789 17.19 -6.36 -56.24
N SER A 790 17.41 -5.33 -55.46
CA SER A 790 18.61 -4.50 -55.50
C SER A 790 19.19 -4.54 -54.10
N PHE A 791 20.25 -5.32 -53.89
CA PHE A 791 20.68 -5.69 -52.55
C PHE A 791 22.19 -5.76 -52.47
N TYR A 792 22.78 -5.26 -51.38
CA TYR A 792 24.18 -5.52 -51.11
C TYR A 792 24.41 -5.79 -49.63
N VAL A 793 25.42 -6.62 -49.36
CA VAL A 793 25.90 -6.90 -48.01
C VAL A 793 27.41 -7.09 -48.03
N THR A 794 28.10 -6.52 -47.06
CA THR A 794 29.52 -6.77 -46.82
C THR A 794 29.77 -7.17 -45.36
N TYR A 795 30.83 -7.93 -45.15
CA TYR A 795 31.33 -8.33 -43.84
C TYR A 795 32.81 -7.95 -43.72
N GLN A 796 33.12 -7.12 -42.71
CA GLN A 796 34.44 -6.61 -42.35
C GLN A 796 35.23 -5.99 -43.49
N ASP A 797 34.55 -5.41 -44.49
CA ASP A 797 35.15 -4.92 -45.74
C ASP A 797 36.05 -5.97 -46.44
N GLN A 798 35.74 -7.26 -46.31
CA GLN A 798 36.54 -8.36 -46.85
C GLN A 798 35.76 -9.27 -47.79
N TYR A 799 34.53 -9.57 -47.44
CA TYR A 799 33.65 -10.46 -48.18
C TYR A 799 32.28 -9.81 -48.33
N GLY A 800 31.61 -10.00 -49.45
CA GLY A 800 30.33 -9.35 -49.68
C GLY A 800 29.79 -9.63 -51.07
N ILE A 801 28.53 -9.26 -51.27
CA ILE A 801 27.85 -9.39 -52.55
C ILE A 801 27.05 -8.12 -52.82
N SER A 802 26.94 -7.74 -54.09
CA SER A 802 26.00 -6.74 -54.58
C SER A 802 25.25 -7.40 -55.72
N ILE A 803 23.93 -7.43 -55.67
CA ILE A 803 23.08 -8.09 -56.63
C ILE A 803 21.97 -7.14 -57.06
N THR A 804 21.78 -7.02 -58.37
CA THR A 804 20.61 -6.38 -58.96
C THR A 804 19.96 -7.37 -59.91
N LEU A 805 18.67 -7.61 -59.75
CA LEU A 805 17.89 -8.44 -60.66
C LEU A 805 16.42 -8.07 -60.63
N SER A 806 15.72 -8.38 -61.71
CA SER A 806 14.26 -8.25 -61.79
C SER A 806 13.63 -9.51 -62.39
N ASN A 807 12.40 -9.81 -61.97
CA ASN A 807 11.59 -10.95 -62.42
C ASN A 807 12.25 -12.34 -62.23
N LEU A 808 12.96 -12.60 -61.12
CA LEU A 808 13.54 -13.92 -60.84
C LEU A 808 12.44 -14.96 -60.63
N GLN A 809 12.51 -16.06 -61.38
CA GLN A 809 11.43 -17.05 -61.43
C GLN A 809 11.58 -18.25 -60.47
N PHE A 810 12.77 -18.62 -59.98
CA PHE A 810 12.92 -19.75 -59.05
C PHE A 810 13.92 -19.45 -57.93
N TYR A 811 15.21 -19.77 -58.09
CA TYR A 811 16.22 -19.60 -57.05
C TYR A 811 17.58 -19.16 -57.59
N LEU A 812 18.42 -18.64 -56.69
CA LEU A 812 19.81 -18.26 -56.93
C LEU A 812 20.70 -18.84 -55.82
N ASN A 813 21.83 -19.46 -56.18
CA ASN A 813 22.86 -19.91 -55.26
C ASN A 813 24.25 -19.64 -55.84
N LEU A 814 24.91 -18.59 -55.33
CA LEU A 814 26.29 -18.25 -55.63
C LEU A 814 27.21 -18.83 -54.55
N GLU A 815 28.16 -19.66 -54.95
CA GLU A 815 29.19 -20.23 -54.08
C GLU A 815 30.59 -19.81 -54.58
N TRP A 816 31.50 -19.50 -53.66
CA TRP A 816 32.89 -19.20 -53.99
C TRP A 816 33.87 -19.86 -53.04
N TRP A 817 35.04 -20.24 -53.56
CA TRP A 817 36.12 -20.76 -52.73
C TRP A 817 37.50 -20.47 -53.31
N LYS A 818 38.49 -20.57 -52.43
CA LYS A 818 39.90 -20.42 -52.76
C LYS A 818 40.37 -21.59 -53.64
N GLY A 819 40.91 -21.23 -54.80
CA GLY A 819 41.58 -22.15 -55.70
C GLY A 819 43.11 -22.00 -55.77
N ASP A 820 43.72 -22.73 -56.70
CA ASP A 820 45.13 -22.58 -57.08
C ASP A 820 45.44 -21.25 -57.82
N ARG A 821 44.41 -20.47 -58.13
CA ARG A 821 44.48 -19.20 -58.86
C ARG A 821 44.49 -18.00 -57.91
N LEU A 822 44.90 -16.84 -58.42
CA LEU A 822 44.76 -15.54 -57.74
C LEU A 822 43.30 -15.07 -57.62
N LEU A 823 42.38 -15.69 -58.37
CA LEU A 823 40.94 -15.42 -58.40
C LEU A 823 40.17 -16.54 -57.69
N PRO A 824 38.99 -16.26 -57.10
CA PRO A 824 38.15 -17.31 -56.53
C PRO A 824 37.64 -18.25 -57.64
N TYR A 825 37.40 -19.51 -57.28
CA TYR A 825 36.49 -20.34 -58.05
C TYR A 825 35.07 -19.92 -57.69
N ILE A 826 34.23 -19.76 -58.70
CA ILE A 826 32.83 -19.37 -58.56
C ILE A 826 31.98 -20.49 -59.13
N TRP A 827 30.94 -20.84 -58.40
CA TRP A 827 29.88 -21.73 -58.83
C TRP A 827 28.57 -20.99 -58.67
N LEU A 828 27.90 -20.73 -59.77
CA LEU A 828 26.59 -20.10 -59.77
C LEU A 828 25.57 -21.12 -60.27
N ASP A 829 24.64 -21.47 -59.40
CA ASP A 829 23.49 -22.34 -59.69
C ASP A 829 22.21 -21.55 -59.55
N TYR A 830 21.38 -21.54 -60.58
CA TYR A 830 20.14 -20.78 -60.61
C TYR A 830 19.18 -21.37 -61.63
N GLU A 831 17.89 -21.31 -61.32
CA GLU A 831 16.82 -21.73 -62.23
C GLU A 831 16.03 -20.48 -62.68
N VAL A 832 16.20 -20.15 -63.97
CA VAL A 832 15.40 -19.27 -64.87
C VAL A 832 15.62 -17.74 -64.90
N SER A 833 15.27 -17.22 -66.09
CA SER A 833 15.37 -15.86 -66.63
C SER A 833 15.05 -14.74 -65.65
N ALA A 834 16.07 -13.97 -65.32
CA ALA A 834 15.94 -12.63 -64.75
C ALA A 834 16.22 -11.59 -65.85
N ASP A 835 15.52 -10.46 -65.77
CA ASP A 835 15.87 -9.26 -66.51
C ASP A 835 16.83 -8.43 -65.64
N ASP A 836 17.76 -7.69 -66.27
CA ASP A 836 18.71 -6.81 -65.57
C ASP A 836 19.48 -7.51 -64.43
N PHE A 837 19.98 -8.73 -64.70
CA PHE A 837 20.73 -9.56 -63.76
C PHE A 837 22.22 -9.18 -63.71
N ASP A 838 22.67 -8.71 -62.55
CA ASP A 838 24.05 -8.29 -62.27
C ASP A 838 24.46 -8.77 -60.87
N ILE A 839 25.61 -9.43 -60.76
CA ILE A 839 26.19 -9.85 -59.48
C ILE A 839 27.65 -9.41 -59.39
N ASP A 840 27.99 -8.66 -58.35
CA ASP A 840 29.35 -8.36 -57.96
C ASP A 840 29.74 -9.10 -56.68
N LEU A 841 30.98 -9.57 -56.61
CA LEU A 841 31.53 -10.24 -55.44
C LEU A 841 32.66 -9.42 -54.82
N LEU A 842 32.54 -9.04 -53.55
CA LEU A 842 33.65 -8.50 -52.77
C LEU A 842 34.45 -9.67 -52.19
N TRP A 843 35.76 -9.72 -52.48
CA TRP A 843 36.59 -10.81 -51.98
C TRP A 843 38.04 -10.39 -51.72
N THR A 844 38.54 -10.69 -50.52
CA THR A 844 39.95 -10.55 -50.17
C THR A 844 40.79 -11.70 -50.73
N ASN A 845 41.74 -11.36 -51.60
CA ASN A 845 42.59 -12.35 -52.27
C ASN A 845 43.74 -12.86 -51.39
N GLN A 846 44.52 -13.80 -51.92
CA GLN A 846 45.64 -14.43 -51.20
C GLN A 846 46.76 -13.46 -50.77
N ASN A 847 46.83 -12.27 -51.37
CA ASN A 847 47.79 -11.22 -51.01
C ASN A 847 47.22 -10.24 -49.97
N GLY A 848 45.99 -10.45 -49.50
CA GLY A 848 45.28 -9.53 -48.61
C GLY A 848 44.68 -8.32 -49.32
N GLU A 849 44.56 -8.34 -50.66
CA GLU A 849 43.93 -7.26 -51.41
C GLU A 849 42.42 -7.55 -51.51
N THR A 850 41.60 -6.66 -50.95
CA THR A 850 40.14 -6.66 -51.13
C THR A 850 39.76 -5.82 -52.35
N LYS A 851 38.90 -6.35 -53.21
CA LYS A 851 38.24 -5.60 -54.28
C LYS A 851 36.91 -6.23 -54.67
N TRP A 852 36.04 -5.44 -55.27
CA TRP A 852 34.88 -5.92 -56.01
C TRP A 852 35.32 -6.56 -57.32
N TYR A 853 34.70 -7.69 -57.62
CA TYR A 853 34.82 -8.40 -58.87
C TYR A 853 33.47 -8.30 -59.55
N ASP A 854 33.43 -7.48 -60.60
CA ASP A 854 32.17 -7.12 -61.24
C ASP A 854 31.69 -8.22 -62.21
N HIS A 855 30.37 -8.37 -62.35
CA HIS A 855 29.71 -9.29 -63.30
C HIS A 855 30.17 -10.76 -63.17
N VAL A 856 30.14 -11.34 -61.95
CA VAL A 856 30.64 -12.70 -61.71
C VAL A 856 29.79 -13.80 -62.34
N GLU A 857 28.58 -13.49 -62.77
CA GLU A 857 27.71 -14.37 -63.54
C GLU A 857 28.24 -14.68 -64.95
N GLU A 858 29.17 -13.87 -65.48
CA GLU A 858 29.81 -14.08 -66.78
C GLU A 858 31.07 -14.98 -66.74
N TRP A 859 31.52 -15.42 -65.55
CA TRP A 859 32.87 -15.97 -65.33
C TRP A 859 33.08 -17.46 -65.66
#